data_AF-A0A401KQX2-F1
#
_entry.id   AF-A0A401KQX2-F1
#
_cell.length_a   1.000
_cell.length_b   1.000
_cell.length_c   1.000
_cell.angle_alpha   90.00
_cell.angle_beta   90.00
_cell.angle_gamma   90.00
#
_symmetry.space_group_name_H-M   'P 1'
#
loop_
_entity.id
_entity.type
_entity.pdbx_description
1 polymer ?
#
loop_
_entity_poly.entity_id
_entity_poly.type
_entity_poly.pdbx_seq_one_letter_code
_entity_poly.pdbx_strand_id
1 'polypeptide(L)'
;MPVFTEFAASSRELRVLPSFAQPLPRLSPNDPRDGVPERYEVVVVGAGPAGLMLNLLLARYGLNDASLLCVDAKPGTLKSGQADGLQPRTLEVLKTLGLADEILTDGCHMEEVAFWNPSPNKDEIIERTAIVPDVAVPARFQHEVTIHQGRIERILETDLLRYSKRGVQRDTKLLDVKIDEDGDSEFPVVAEIETAGQRRTVRSKYLVGADGAHSVVRRSMGLNLVGESLDHIWGVVDLVVDTDFPDIRRRCAIHAPATSVMVIPRERIATGDYLTRLYVQVPDEATPDEDQRPVNESTPKDTRARRSQVTLDGIFQNAAEAFKPYYIRPKTDGAVDWWAAYQIGQRVSDHFTVKDSKGANRVFIVGDACHTHSPKAGQGMNVSMMDSYNLAWKLAYAINGLTPASTSPGKSDAVLDTYHTERHTIAQELIEFDRAFSSMFSGKIGAAEDGADGLTHEQFLEVFSTGNGFTSGCGIEYPESPIVQKMQDAKKNPIEGTDYLSGILRPGRRLLNVKYRRHADGNRRNLHDDFLSTGRFRILCLTSNDLLYPKGVSAQTLRTIGSAVLPRFPASVIEQVVIHPRLSREFTWRDLPAELKRHSEMSFYSGYEMDDVYKIYGVDAAQGALAVVRPDGYVGTVAALDDVKRVEQYLERHSTAQVERVHSGRHLDDHSVYHSDNELDLDSSSDDRGEKDEPVLEVRGGVVNERDRDLEAGAQAAAGLEKSRTARSDKSRADPKLVTWNGPDDPENPKNWPMKKKWAAVVTVSCFTFISPVSSSMVAPALSSISADFNITDEVISQLTLSVFILAYAVGPLFLGPLSEIYGRVIVLQLANLLYLVFNIGCGVSQTKVQMIVCRFFAGLGGSAPLAIGGGVLSDCFKPEQRGKSVAIYSLAPLLGPAVGPIAGGFIAENTTWRWVFYATSIADGLIQVAGLFFLQETYAPIILKKRAQKLRKETNDTNYQTEFERQNKTFGQVMRAALIRPFRLLSTQPIVQALAAYMAYIYGTMYLVLSTFPSLWTSPEYYNESTGIGGLNYISLGLGFWLGSQICAPLNDRIYRRLKGKNNGMGKPEFRVPLLFVGAFLIPSGLFIYGWTAQTHCHWIAPNIGACMYGMGNIISFQCLQTYIVDSYTRFAASALAAVACMRSLAGFGFPLFAPYMYQALDYGWGNSLLAFIAIALGVPAPVFLWKFGEKLRKMSTYAAG
;
A
#
# COMPACT_ATOMS: atom_id res chain seq x y z
N MET A 1 -28.84 -39.10 12.03
CA MET A 1 -27.86 -39.21 10.94
C MET A 1 -27.18 -37.87 10.79
N PRO A 2 -25.84 -37.76 10.85
CA PRO A 2 -25.18 -36.52 10.48
C PRO A 2 -25.50 -36.28 8.99
N VAL A 3 -26.05 -35.12 8.66
CA VAL A 3 -26.58 -34.79 7.31
C VAL A 3 -25.44 -34.61 6.29
N PHE A 4 -24.19 -34.54 6.75
CA PHE A 4 -23.00 -34.50 5.91
C PHE A 4 -21.85 -35.26 6.57
N THR A 5 -21.19 -36.13 5.79
CA THR A 5 -19.89 -36.71 6.13
C THR A 5 -18.83 -35.81 5.51
N GLU A 6 -18.18 -34.97 6.31
CA GLU A 6 -17.10 -34.11 5.83
C GLU A 6 -15.79 -34.91 5.76
N PHE A 7 -15.31 -35.17 4.54
CA PHE A 7 -13.93 -35.61 4.32
C PHE A 7 -13.04 -34.39 4.15
N ALA A 8 -12.24 -34.08 5.16
CA ALA A 8 -11.18 -33.10 5.09
C ALA A 8 -9.83 -33.82 5.21
N ALA A 9 -8.97 -33.69 4.21
CA ALA A 9 -7.58 -34.08 4.36
C ALA A 9 -6.93 -33.21 5.44
N SER A 10 -6.04 -33.76 6.27
CA SER A 10 -5.32 -33.03 7.34
C SER A 10 -4.62 -31.77 6.82
N SER A 11 -4.17 -31.77 5.55
CA SER A 11 -3.61 -30.60 4.86
C SER A 11 -4.57 -29.39 4.75
N ARG A 12 -5.87 -29.58 4.98
CA ARG A 12 -6.89 -28.52 4.91
C ARG A 12 -6.89 -27.64 6.17
N GLU A 13 -6.45 -28.17 7.31
CA GLU A 13 -6.26 -27.40 8.56
C GLU A 13 -5.15 -26.36 8.43
N LEU A 14 -4.12 -26.67 7.62
CA LEU A 14 -3.02 -25.75 7.29
C LEU A 14 -3.48 -24.53 6.46
N ARG A 15 -4.69 -24.54 5.87
CA ARG A 15 -5.19 -23.43 5.03
C ARG A 15 -5.71 -22.23 5.83
N VAL A 16 -6.00 -22.41 7.13
CA VAL A 16 -6.42 -21.32 8.03
C VAL A 16 -5.21 -20.64 8.67
N LEU A 17 -4.08 -21.34 8.72
CA LEU A 17 -2.80 -20.75 9.10
C LEU A 17 -2.33 -19.80 7.98
N PRO A 18 -1.56 -18.75 8.30
CA PRO A 18 -0.97 -17.90 7.29
C PRO A 18 -0.28 -18.75 6.22
N SER A 19 -0.44 -18.43 4.94
CA SER A 19 0.20 -19.17 3.85
C SER A 19 1.71 -19.02 3.94
N PHE A 20 2.38 -19.98 4.56
CA PHE A 20 3.83 -20.04 4.62
C PHE A 20 4.36 -20.79 3.39
N ALA A 21 5.50 -20.38 2.88
CA ALA A 21 6.24 -21.25 1.98
C ALA A 21 6.60 -22.52 2.76
N GLN A 22 6.44 -23.68 2.13
CA GLN A 22 6.90 -24.92 2.75
C GLN A 22 8.40 -24.81 3.08
N PRO A 23 8.82 -25.27 4.27
CA PRO A 23 10.23 -25.30 4.64
C PRO A 23 11.04 -26.11 3.62
N LEU A 24 12.35 -25.92 3.62
CA LEU A 24 13.21 -26.70 2.75
C LEU A 24 13.12 -28.19 3.14
N PRO A 25 13.13 -29.11 2.16
CA PRO A 25 13.09 -30.53 2.46
C PRO A 25 14.39 -30.94 3.17
N ARG A 26 14.26 -31.88 4.11
CA ARG A 26 15.39 -32.42 4.86
C ARG A 26 15.72 -33.83 4.34
N LEU A 27 16.88 -33.98 3.73
CA LEU A 27 17.45 -35.24 3.22
C LEU A 27 18.43 -35.90 4.20
N SER A 28 18.93 -35.13 5.17
CA SER A 28 19.76 -35.64 6.26
C SER A 28 18.90 -36.29 7.35
N PRO A 29 19.39 -37.31 8.06
CA PRO A 29 18.66 -37.90 9.18
C PRO A 29 18.35 -36.83 10.26
N ASN A 30 17.17 -36.93 10.85
CA ASN A 30 16.88 -36.22 12.10
C ASN A 30 17.64 -36.95 13.21
N ASP A 31 18.50 -36.24 13.94
CA ASP A 31 19.20 -36.82 15.09
C ASP A 31 18.19 -37.05 16.23
N PRO A 32 17.82 -38.31 16.55
CA PRO A 32 16.99 -38.58 17.70
C PRO A 32 17.79 -38.24 18.95
N ARG A 33 17.19 -37.48 19.88
CA ARG A 33 17.81 -37.19 21.19
C ARG A 33 17.85 -38.47 22.04
N ASP A 34 18.71 -39.41 21.72
CA ASP A 34 18.95 -40.60 22.53
C ASP A 34 19.79 -40.21 23.75
N GLY A 35 19.11 -39.71 24.80
CA GLY A 35 19.65 -39.64 26.15
C GLY A 35 20.75 -38.61 26.46
N VAL A 36 21.25 -37.85 25.49
CA VAL A 36 22.25 -36.78 25.72
C VAL A 36 21.57 -35.39 25.70
N PRO A 37 21.28 -34.78 26.87
CA PRO A 37 20.78 -33.41 26.91
C PRO A 37 21.83 -32.43 26.36
N GLU A 38 21.40 -31.42 25.61
CA GLU A 38 22.21 -30.28 25.11
C GLU A 38 23.03 -30.46 23.82
N ARG A 39 22.54 -31.27 22.86
CA ARG A 39 23.02 -31.25 21.46
C ARG A 39 22.11 -30.44 20.54
N TYR A 40 22.70 -29.63 19.66
CA TYR A 40 22.00 -28.85 18.63
C TYR A 40 22.77 -28.85 17.31
N GLU A 41 22.11 -28.78 16.17
CA GLU A 41 22.79 -28.66 14.88
C GLU A 41 23.41 -27.26 14.71
N VAL A 42 22.71 -26.22 15.17
CA VAL A 42 23.20 -24.84 15.15
C VAL A 42 22.98 -24.16 16.49
N VAL A 43 24.04 -23.53 17.00
CA VAL A 43 23.95 -22.59 18.11
C VAL A 43 24.26 -21.18 17.60
N VAL A 44 23.31 -20.25 17.77
CA VAL A 44 23.50 -18.82 17.49
C VAL A 44 23.73 -18.11 18.82
N VAL A 45 24.80 -17.33 18.92
CA VAL A 45 25.19 -16.61 20.14
C VAL A 45 25.04 -15.12 19.92
N GLY A 46 24.10 -14.49 20.63
CA GLY A 46 23.73 -13.09 20.48
C GLY A 46 22.43 -12.92 19.68
N ALA A 47 21.50 -12.13 20.22
CA ALA A 47 20.19 -11.84 19.63
C ALA A 47 20.01 -10.34 19.33
N GLY A 48 21.07 -9.71 18.81
CA GLY A 48 20.94 -8.43 18.10
C GLY A 48 20.38 -8.65 16.68
N PRO A 49 20.33 -7.60 15.83
CA PRO A 49 19.75 -7.68 14.49
C PRO A 49 20.31 -8.82 13.62
N ALA A 50 21.63 -9.05 13.64
CA ALA A 50 22.27 -10.15 12.92
C ALA A 50 21.80 -11.52 13.42
N GLY A 51 21.95 -11.79 14.72
CA GLY A 51 21.59 -13.07 15.30
C GLY A 51 20.09 -13.39 15.19
N LEU A 52 19.22 -12.39 15.39
CA LEU A 52 17.78 -12.55 15.18
C LEU A 52 17.43 -12.84 13.72
N MET A 53 18.05 -12.15 12.77
CA MET A 53 17.85 -12.43 11.33
C MET A 53 18.29 -13.86 11.00
N LEU A 54 19.47 -14.29 11.45
CA LEU A 54 19.97 -15.65 11.22
C LEU A 54 19.04 -16.70 11.82
N ASN A 55 18.68 -16.54 13.09
CA ASN A 55 17.82 -17.47 13.82
C ASN A 55 16.45 -17.58 13.16
N LEU A 56 15.86 -16.45 12.77
CA LEU A 56 14.59 -16.40 12.05
C LEU A 56 14.65 -17.14 10.71
N LEU A 57 15.69 -16.89 9.91
CA LEU A 57 15.82 -17.50 8.59
C LEU A 57 16.03 -19.01 8.68
N LEU A 58 16.88 -19.48 9.60
CA LEU A 58 17.07 -20.91 9.84
C LEU A 58 15.77 -21.59 10.25
N ALA A 59 14.99 -20.95 11.14
CA ALA A 59 13.68 -21.45 11.53
C ALA A 59 12.69 -21.48 10.35
N ARG A 60 12.64 -20.41 9.55
CA ARG A 60 11.84 -20.34 8.31
C ARG A 60 12.22 -21.41 7.29
N TYR A 61 13.50 -21.80 7.24
CA TYR A 61 14.01 -22.82 6.32
C TYR A 61 13.85 -24.26 6.85
N GLY A 62 13.23 -24.45 8.01
CA GLY A 62 12.78 -25.76 8.51
C GLY A 62 13.52 -26.28 9.75
N LEU A 63 14.46 -25.52 10.33
CA LEU A 63 15.13 -25.92 11.56
C LEU A 63 14.22 -25.66 12.76
N ASN A 64 13.91 -26.69 13.53
CA ASN A 64 13.07 -26.58 14.72
C ASN A 64 13.91 -26.37 15.99
N ASP A 65 13.24 -26.19 17.14
CA ASP A 65 13.88 -25.99 18.45
C ASP A 65 14.77 -27.16 18.91
N ALA A 66 14.66 -28.34 18.29
CA ALA A 66 15.57 -29.46 18.56
C ALA A 66 16.91 -29.29 17.85
N SER A 67 16.91 -28.73 16.65
CA SER A 67 18.11 -28.47 15.83
C SER A 67 18.76 -27.12 16.13
N LEU A 68 17.99 -26.12 16.54
CA LEU A 68 18.42 -24.72 16.64
C LEU A 68 18.31 -24.21 18.07
N LEU A 69 19.39 -23.57 18.55
CA LEU A 69 19.41 -22.83 19.79
C LEU A 69 19.96 -21.42 19.55
N CYS A 70 19.22 -20.40 19.96
CA CYS A 70 19.72 -19.04 20.02
C CYS A 70 19.80 -18.59 21.47
N VAL A 71 20.98 -18.13 21.91
CA VAL A 71 21.21 -17.63 23.27
C VAL A 71 21.58 -16.15 23.25
N ASP A 72 21.17 -15.41 24.27
CA ASP A 72 21.57 -14.01 24.45
C ASP A 72 21.78 -13.68 25.93
N ALA A 73 22.82 -12.91 26.23
CA ALA A 73 23.17 -12.55 27.60
C ALA A 73 22.26 -11.48 28.20
N LYS A 74 21.50 -10.73 27.38
CA LYS A 74 20.60 -9.69 27.87
C LYS A 74 19.26 -10.32 28.29
N PRO A 75 18.57 -9.75 29.31
CA PRO A 75 17.28 -10.26 29.79
C PRO A 75 16.11 -10.03 28.82
N GLY A 76 16.27 -9.18 27.81
CA GLY A 76 15.21 -8.87 26.86
C GLY A 76 15.66 -7.95 25.73
N THR A 77 14.69 -7.53 24.90
CA THR A 77 14.92 -6.60 23.79
C THR A 77 15.45 -5.25 24.29
N LEU A 78 16.28 -4.59 23.47
CA LEU A 78 16.88 -3.30 23.81
C LEU A 78 15.81 -2.22 24.02
N LYS A 79 15.85 -1.56 25.19
CA LYS A 79 15.01 -0.39 25.51
C LYS A 79 15.52 0.90 24.87
N SER A 80 16.83 1.00 24.62
CA SER A 80 17.47 2.12 23.91
C SER A 80 18.40 1.54 22.84
N GLY A 81 18.01 1.74 21.58
CA GLY A 81 18.70 1.21 20.41
C GLY A 81 19.87 2.07 19.96
N GLN A 82 20.96 1.44 19.53
CA GLN A 82 22.15 2.12 19.05
C GLN A 82 22.07 2.40 17.54
N ALA A 83 21.32 1.58 16.79
CA ALA A 83 21.06 1.76 15.37
C ALA A 83 19.61 2.22 15.10
N ASP A 84 19.40 2.77 13.91
CA ASP A 84 18.08 3.26 13.46
C ASP A 84 17.87 3.21 11.95
N GLY A 85 18.90 3.53 11.14
CA GLY A 85 18.81 3.55 9.68
C GLY A 85 18.72 2.18 9.01
N LEU A 86 17.80 2.04 8.06
CA LEU A 86 17.61 0.88 7.19
C LEU A 86 17.78 1.29 5.72
N GLN A 87 18.82 0.74 5.10
CA GLN A 87 19.19 1.02 3.72
C GLN A 87 18.27 0.32 2.71
N PRO A 88 18.17 0.82 1.46
CA PRO A 88 17.30 0.26 0.41
C PRO A 88 17.42 -1.25 0.22
N ARG A 89 18.64 -1.80 0.19
CA ARG A 89 18.80 -3.25 0.02
C ARG A 89 18.24 -4.04 1.19
N THR A 90 18.41 -3.55 2.41
CA THR A 90 17.83 -4.17 3.60
C THR A 90 16.30 -4.10 3.56
N LEU A 91 15.72 -2.98 3.14
CA LEU A 91 14.28 -2.83 2.97
C LEU A 91 13.72 -3.79 1.90
N GLU A 92 14.44 -4.00 0.79
CA GLU A 92 14.10 -5.02 -0.21
C GLU A 92 14.04 -6.42 0.41
N VAL A 93 15.08 -6.80 1.15
CA VAL A 93 15.13 -8.11 1.82
C VAL A 93 14.00 -8.25 2.85
N LEU A 94 13.80 -7.27 3.73
CA LEU A 94 12.70 -7.28 4.69
C LEU A 94 11.33 -7.32 4.00
N LYS A 95 11.19 -6.72 2.81
CA LYS A 95 9.95 -6.80 2.03
C LYS A 95 9.73 -8.19 1.46
N THR A 96 10.76 -8.85 0.92
CA THR A 96 10.67 -10.26 0.46
C THR A 96 10.42 -11.26 1.61
N LEU A 97 10.71 -10.87 2.86
CA LEU A 97 10.40 -11.63 4.06
C LEU A 97 8.99 -11.32 4.61
N GLY A 98 8.32 -10.28 4.12
CA GLY A 98 7.02 -9.82 4.63
C GLY A 98 7.10 -9.03 5.94
N LEU A 99 8.26 -8.42 6.25
CA LEU A 99 8.56 -7.74 7.52
C LEU A 99 8.70 -6.21 7.38
N ALA A 100 8.74 -5.68 6.15
CA ALA A 100 8.97 -4.25 5.90
C ALA A 100 7.74 -3.36 6.11
N ASP A 101 6.51 -3.90 6.15
CA ASP A 101 5.30 -3.06 6.07
C ASP A 101 5.12 -2.14 7.29
N GLU A 102 5.42 -2.62 8.50
CA GLU A 102 5.39 -1.76 9.70
C GLU A 102 6.49 -0.69 9.64
N ILE A 103 7.70 -1.08 9.22
CA ILE A 103 8.86 -0.19 9.10
C ILE A 103 8.57 0.94 8.11
N LEU A 104 8.04 0.61 6.93
CA LEU A 104 7.70 1.58 5.89
C LEU A 104 6.52 2.48 6.28
N THR A 105 5.62 2.01 7.15
CA THR A 105 4.45 2.80 7.57
C THR A 105 4.78 3.76 8.71
N ASP A 106 5.56 3.30 9.70
CA ASP A 106 5.78 4.02 10.94
C ASP A 106 7.16 4.65 11.08
N GLY A 107 8.14 4.24 10.26
CA GLY A 107 9.47 4.80 10.22
C GLY A 107 9.52 6.19 9.58
N CYS A 108 10.59 6.94 9.83
CA CYS A 108 10.84 8.22 9.18
C CYS A 108 11.59 8.00 7.87
N HIS A 109 11.02 8.45 6.75
CA HIS A 109 11.62 8.32 5.43
C HIS A 109 12.61 9.45 5.20
N MET A 110 13.84 9.12 4.81
CA MET A 110 14.87 10.06 4.40
C MET A 110 15.02 10.00 2.88
N GLU A 111 14.43 10.98 2.19
CA GLU A 111 14.46 11.06 0.72
C GLU A 111 15.58 11.97 0.20
N GLU A 112 15.98 12.97 1.00
CA GLU A 112 16.93 14.01 0.61
C GLU A 112 17.95 14.26 1.73
N VAL A 113 19.15 14.67 1.34
CA VAL A 113 20.22 15.16 2.22
C VAL A 113 20.50 16.63 1.94
N ALA A 114 20.48 17.45 2.99
CA ALA A 114 20.87 18.86 2.93
C ALA A 114 22.32 19.04 3.41
N PHE A 115 23.14 19.71 2.60
CA PHE A 115 24.50 20.08 2.96
C PHE A 115 24.56 21.53 3.41
N TRP A 116 25.15 21.76 4.58
CA TRP A 116 25.36 23.07 5.18
C TRP A 116 26.85 23.27 5.43
N ASN A 117 27.43 24.32 4.87
CA ASN A 117 28.87 24.60 4.96
C ASN A 117 29.10 26.03 5.49
N PRO A 118 30.34 26.42 5.85
CA PRO A 118 30.64 27.78 6.26
C PRO A 118 30.31 28.78 5.16
N SER A 119 29.63 29.87 5.49
CA SER A 119 29.28 30.90 4.51
C SER A 119 30.50 31.79 4.21
N PRO A 120 30.76 32.14 2.93
CA PRO A 120 31.74 33.15 2.59
C PRO A 120 31.26 34.58 2.95
N ASN A 121 29.98 34.75 3.28
CA ASN A 121 29.42 36.01 3.74
C ASN A 121 29.76 36.23 5.22
N LYS A 122 30.38 37.36 5.56
CA LYS A 122 30.78 37.68 6.95
C LYS A 122 29.59 37.82 7.92
N ASP A 123 28.38 38.04 7.40
CA ASP A 123 27.16 38.18 8.20
C ASP A 123 26.44 36.85 8.48
N GLU A 124 26.89 35.74 7.87
CA GLU A 124 26.29 34.40 8.01
C GLU A 124 27.37 33.38 8.42
N ILE A 125 27.07 32.45 9.33
CA ILE A 125 28.07 31.47 9.82
C ILE A 125 28.05 30.20 8.97
N ILE A 126 26.86 29.64 8.74
CA ILE A 126 26.63 28.51 7.84
C ILE A 126 25.56 28.85 6.81
N GLU A 127 25.66 28.27 5.61
CA GLU A 127 24.64 28.36 4.58
C GLU A 127 24.36 26.99 3.95
N ARG A 128 23.13 26.81 3.44
CA ARG A 128 22.77 25.60 2.70
C ARG A 128 23.30 25.67 1.27
N THR A 129 24.27 24.82 0.97
CA THR A 129 24.95 24.76 -0.32
C THR A 129 24.26 23.84 -1.32
N ALA A 130 23.72 22.70 -0.86
CA ALA A 130 23.07 21.73 -1.74
C ALA A 130 21.95 20.95 -1.04
N ILE A 131 21.00 20.45 -1.84
CA ILE A 131 20.07 19.38 -1.47
C ILE A 131 20.16 18.32 -2.57
N VAL A 132 20.45 17.07 -2.19
CA VAL A 132 20.57 15.95 -3.12
C VAL A 132 19.70 14.78 -2.68
N PRO A 133 19.32 13.85 -3.58
CA PRO A 133 18.67 12.60 -3.19
C PRO A 133 19.57 11.79 -2.26
N ASP A 134 18.99 11.21 -1.20
CA ASP A 134 19.71 10.32 -0.27
C ASP A 134 20.12 9.01 -0.95
N VAL A 135 19.26 8.50 -1.83
CA VAL A 135 19.50 7.31 -2.65
C VAL A 135 19.43 7.70 -4.12
N ALA A 136 20.54 7.54 -4.83
CA ALA A 136 20.69 7.91 -6.24
C ALA A 136 20.79 6.69 -7.17
N VAL A 137 20.84 5.48 -6.62
CA VAL A 137 20.89 4.23 -7.41
C VAL A 137 19.51 3.60 -7.57
N PRO A 138 19.23 2.92 -8.70
CA PRO A 138 17.98 2.19 -8.87
C PRO A 138 17.75 1.13 -7.78
N ALA A 139 16.72 1.32 -6.98
CA ALA A 139 16.27 0.40 -5.94
C ALA A 139 14.74 0.37 -5.90
N ARG A 140 14.16 -0.66 -5.26
CA ARG A 140 12.71 -0.71 -5.03
C ARG A 140 12.22 0.48 -4.21
N PHE A 141 13.01 0.87 -3.22
CA PHE A 141 12.76 1.98 -2.31
C PHE A 141 13.87 3.01 -2.51
N GLN A 142 13.51 4.19 -3.03
CA GLN A 142 14.43 5.29 -3.34
C GLN A 142 14.65 6.20 -2.12
N HIS A 143 14.77 5.59 -0.93
CA HIS A 143 14.92 6.28 0.34
C HIS A 143 15.49 5.33 1.41
N GLU A 144 16.17 5.91 2.40
CA GLU A 144 16.48 5.25 3.66
C GLU A 144 15.31 5.43 4.64
N VAL A 145 15.08 4.48 5.55
CA VAL A 145 14.08 4.61 6.62
C VAL A 145 14.74 4.51 7.98
N THR A 146 14.44 5.43 8.88
CA THR A 146 14.92 5.38 10.26
C THR A 146 13.80 4.97 11.22
N ILE A 147 14.10 4.02 12.12
CA ILE A 147 13.18 3.54 13.14
C ILE A 147 13.97 2.92 14.30
N HIS A 148 13.52 3.05 15.54
CA HIS A 148 14.22 2.50 16.70
C HIS A 148 14.57 1.01 16.54
N GLN A 149 15.84 0.64 16.73
CA GLN A 149 16.33 -0.74 16.63
C GLN A 149 15.49 -1.75 17.41
N GLY A 150 15.04 -1.41 18.63
CA GLY A 150 14.18 -2.31 19.41
C GLY A 150 12.86 -2.68 18.72
N ARG A 151 12.34 -1.83 17.82
CA ARG A 151 11.18 -2.17 16.99
C ARG A 151 11.55 -3.18 15.91
N ILE A 152 12.73 -3.06 15.30
CA ILE A 152 13.23 -4.02 14.30
C ILE A 152 13.44 -5.39 14.95
N GLU A 153 14.12 -5.43 16.11
CA GLU A 153 14.32 -6.66 16.88
C GLU A 153 12.98 -7.31 17.24
N ARG A 154 12.00 -6.52 17.72
CA ARG A 154 10.65 -7.02 18.01
C ARG A 154 9.96 -7.60 16.78
N ILE A 155 10.08 -6.97 15.60
CA ILE A 155 9.48 -7.47 14.36
C ILE A 155 10.08 -8.84 14.00
N LEU A 156 11.41 -8.98 14.05
CA LEU A 156 12.10 -10.24 13.79
C LEU A 156 11.71 -11.33 14.80
N GLU A 157 11.70 -11.00 16.09
CA GLU A 157 11.37 -11.94 17.17
C GLU A 157 9.89 -12.37 17.14
N THR A 158 8.97 -11.45 16.84
CA THR A 158 7.53 -11.78 16.68
C THR A 158 7.30 -12.76 15.54
N ASP A 159 8.05 -12.62 14.44
CA ASP A 159 7.95 -13.54 13.33
C ASP A 159 8.63 -14.88 13.62
N LEU A 160 9.75 -14.88 14.35
CA LEU A 160 10.45 -16.10 14.80
C LEU A 160 9.52 -17.00 15.63
N LEU A 161 8.71 -16.42 16.50
CA LEU A 161 7.76 -17.16 17.35
C LEU A 161 6.67 -17.90 16.56
N ARG A 162 6.56 -17.68 15.24
CA ARG A 162 5.69 -18.46 14.36
C ARG A 162 6.29 -19.84 14.02
N TYR A 163 7.61 -19.99 14.12
CA TYR A 163 8.36 -21.19 13.74
C TYR A 163 9.06 -21.86 14.92
N SER A 164 9.38 -21.10 15.97
CA SER A 164 10.05 -21.56 17.19
C SER A 164 9.14 -21.37 18.40
N LYS A 165 8.91 -22.43 19.18
CA LYS A 165 8.16 -22.33 20.45
C LYS A 165 9.05 -21.77 21.56
N ARG A 166 10.35 -22.05 21.51
CA ARG A 166 11.34 -21.55 22.47
C ARG A 166 11.65 -20.07 22.28
N GLY A 167 11.75 -19.61 21.03
CA GLY A 167 12.28 -18.28 20.71
C GLY A 167 13.76 -18.15 21.11
N VAL A 168 14.15 -16.95 21.55
CA VAL A 168 15.52 -16.66 22.04
C VAL A 168 15.63 -17.05 23.52
N GLN A 169 16.68 -17.80 23.87
CA GLN A 169 17.01 -18.07 25.27
C GLN A 169 17.81 -16.91 25.86
N ARG A 170 17.11 -16.01 26.58
CA ARG A 170 17.68 -14.84 27.26
C ARG A 170 18.40 -15.22 28.56
N ASP A 171 19.05 -14.24 29.19
CA ASP A 171 19.82 -14.41 30.44
C ASP A 171 20.83 -15.56 30.39
N THR A 172 21.38 -15.80 29.19
CA THR A 172 22.27 -16.91 28.90
C THR A 172 23.54 -16.39 28.26
N LYS A 173 24.62 -16.43 29.03
CA LYS A 173 25.92 -15.91 28.62
C LYS A 173 26.80 -17.03 28.09
N LEU A 174 27.43 -16.82 26.94
CA LEU A 174 28.52 -17.66 26.47
C LEU A 174 29.81 -17.32 27.24
N LEU A 175 30.47 -18.35 27.77
CA LEU A 175 31.73 -18.23 28.50
C LEU A 175 32.93 -18.58 27.62
N ASP A 176 32.85 -19.70 26.91
CA ASP A 176 33.93 -20.19 26.04
C ASP A 176 33.41 -21.09 24.91
N VAL A 177 34.20 -21.22 23.85
CA VAL A 177 33.94 -22.12 22.71
C VAL A 177 35.23 -22.84 22.34
N LYS A 178 35.16 -24.13 22.07
CA LYS A 178 36.27 -24.92 21.52
C LYS A 178 35.78 -25.93 20.49
N ILE A 179 36.68 -26.40 19.64
CA ILE A 179 36.44 -27.53 18.73
C ILE A 179 37.11 -28.76 19.37
N ASP A 180 36.31 -29.78 19.69
CA ASP A 180 36.70 -31.02 20.35
C ASP A 180 36.14 -32.21 19.54
N GLU A 181 36.91 -32.66 18.55
CA GLU A 181 36.52 -33.76 17.66
C GLU A 181 36.61 -35.13 18.32
N ASP A 182 37.43 -35.27 19.36
CA ASP A 182 37.63 -36.53 20.08
C ASP A 182 36.43 -36.87 20.97
N GLY A 183 35.81 -35.85 21.59
CA GLY A 183 34.61 -36.03 22.41
C GLY A 183 33.34 -36.38 21.61
N ASP A 184 33.17 -35.75 20.44
CA ASP A 184 32.06 -36.04 19.52
C ASP A 184 32.39 -35.51 18.12
N SER A 185 32.67 -36.43 17.20
CA SER A 185 33.07 -36.06 15.83
C SER A 185 31.91 -35.54 14.96
N GLU A 186 30.65 -35.79 15.35
CA GLU A 186 29.48 -35.29 14.63
C GLU A 186 29.08 -33.90 15.12
N PHE A 187 29.14 -33.67 16.45
CA PHE A 187 28.92 -32.38 17.11
C PHE A 187 30.23 -31.87 17.75
N PRO A 188 31.22 -31.45 16.94
CA PRO A 188 32.57 -31.15 17.41
C PRO A 188 32.68 -29.81 18.13
N VAL A 189 31.72 -28.89 17.98
CA VAL A 189 31.79 -27.58 18.64
C VAL A 189 31.23 -27.69 20.04
N VAL A 190 32.01 -27.28 21.04
CA VAL A 190 31.63 -27.28 22.45
C VAL A 190 31.54 -25.83 22.93
N ALA A 191 30.38 -25.46 23.45
CA ALA A 191 30.12 -24.14 24.01
C ALA A 191 29.79 -24.26 25.50
N GLU A 192 30.51 -23.52 26.34
CA GLU A 192 30.17 -23.36 27.75
C GLU A 192 29.25 -22.15 27.90
N ILE A 193 28.04 -22.39 28.39
CA ILE A 193 27.05 -21.34 28.63
C ILE A 193 26.65 -21.29 30.10
N GLU A 194 26.31 -20.10 30.56
CA GLU A 194 25.84 -19.83 31.91
C GLU A 194 24.44 -19.22 31.84
N THR A 195 23.46 -19.91 32.42
CA THR A 195 22.08 -19.43 32.52
C THR A 195 21.73 -19.30 34.00
N ALA A 196 21.34 -18.11 34.44
CA ALA A 196 20.99 -17.83 35.84
C ALA A 196 22.05 -18.33 36.87
N GLY A 197 23.34 -18.23 36.53
CA GLY A 197 24.46 -18.64 37.39
C GLY A 197 24.78 -20.15 37.36
N GLN A 198 24.04 -20.96 36.61
CA GLN A 198 24.35 -22.37 36.39
C GLN A 198 25.11 -22.54 35.07
N ARG A 199 26.30 -23.13 35.15
CA ARG A 199 27.12 -23.46 33.97
C ARG A 199 26.72 -24.81 33.42
N ARG A 200 26.61 -24.88 32.09
CA ARG A 200 26.29 -26.10 31.33
C ARG A 200 27.02 -26.10 29.99
N THR A 201 27.18 -27.28 29.43
CA THR A 201 27.95 -27.49 28.21
C THR A 201 27.03 -27.94 27.09
N VAL A 202 27.03 -27.18 26.00
CA VAL A 202 26.25 -27.46 24.80
C VAL A 202 27.20 -27.94 23.70
N ARG A 203 26.80 -28.97 22.95
CA ARG A 203 27.54 -29.41 21.75
C ARG A 203 26.77 -29.06 20.48
N SER A 204 27.47 -28.64 19.44
CA SER A 204 26.86 -28.34 18.15
C SER A 204 27.66 -28.77 16.91
N LYS A 205 26.94 -28.96 15.79
CA LYS A 205 27.59 -29.17 14.48
C LYS A 205 28.20 -27.86 13.98
N TYR A 206 27.47 -26.77 14.17
CA TYR A 206 27.87 -25.42 13.80
C TYR A 206 27.56 -24.43 14.93
N LEU A 207 28.39 -23.41 15.08
CA LEU A 207 28.15 -22.29 16.00
C LEU A 207 28.35 -20.97 15.28
N VAL A 208 27.45 -20.02 15.47
CA VAL A 208 27.53 -18.68 14.85
C VAL A 208 27.56 -17.60 15.93
N GLY A 209 28.66 -16.86 15.99
CA GLY A 209 28.84 -15.69 16.87
C GLY A 209 28.24 -14.43 16.25
N ALA A 210 27.11 -14.00 16.79
CA ALA A 210 26.44 -12.72 16.51
C ALA A 210 26.45 -11.81 17.76
N ASP A 211 27.48 -11.97 18.60
CA ASP A 211 27.61 -11.42 19.96
C ASP A 211 28.37 -10.08 20.01
N GLY A 212 28.45 -9.40 18.87
CA GLY A 212 28.86 -7.99 18.75
C GLY A 212 30.37 -7.73 18.77
N ALA A 213 30.75 -6.45 18.86
CA ALA A 213 32.15 -6.00 18.78
C ALA A 213 33.09 -6.68 19.79
N HIS A 214 32.55 -7.05 20.97
CA HIS A 214 33.27 -7.77 22.01
C HIS A 214 32.97 -9.28 22.03
N SER A 215 32.75 -9.87 20.85
CA SER A 215 32.46 -11.29 20.67
C SER A 215 33.38 -12.21 21.49
N VAL A 216 32.76 -13.06 22.31
CA VAL A 216 33.39 -14.16 23.03
C VAL A 216 33.77 -15.25 22.03
N VAL A 217 32.86 -15.57 21.10
CA VAL A 217 33.10 -16.58 20.04
C VAL A 217 34.38 -16.27 19.27
N ARG A 218 34.53 -15.02 18.81
CA ARG A 218 35.70 -14.57 18.07
C ARG A 218 36.99 -14.77 18.89
N ARG A 219 37.00 -14.36 20.17
CA ARG A 219 38.17 -14.47 21.04
C ARG A 219 38.53 -15.93 21.36
N SER A 220 37.55 -16.76 21.69
CA SER A 220 37.75 -18.18 21.98
C SER A 220 38.34 -18.93 20.77
N MET A 221 38.00 -18.50 19.56
CA MET A 221 38.56 -19.05 18.32
C MET A 221 39.88 -18.41 17.86
N GLY A 222 40.47 -17.49 18.64
CA GLY A 222 41.73 -16.83 18.28
C GLY A 222 41.63 -15.89 17.07
N LEU A 223 40.43 -15.48 16.68
CA LEU A 223 40.21 -14.51 15.61
C LEU A 223 40.43 -13.09 16.13
N ASN A 224 41.23 -12.29 15.43
CA ASN A 224 41.52 -10.92 15.82
C ASN A 224 40.76 -9.93 14.93
N LEU A 225 40.40 -8.78 15.47
CA LEU A 225 39.92 -7.63 14.68
C LEU A 225 41.13 -6.76 14.34
N VAL A 226 41.50 -6.72 13.07
CA VAL A 226 42.62 -5.94 12.54
C VAL A 226 42.08 -4.64 11.96
N GLY A 227 42.73 -3.53 12.29
CA GLY A 227 42.39 -2.21 11.78
C GLY A 227 42.81 -1.08 12.72
N GLU A 228 42.54 0.14 12.29
CA GLU A 228 42.97 1.36 12.97
C GLU A 228 41.81 1.99 13.73
N SER A 229 42.13 2.68 14.82
CA SER A 229 41.19 3.58 15.50
C SER A 229 41.56 5.00 15.13
N LEU A 230 40.61 5.74 14.56
CA LEU A 230 40.78 7.17 14.36
C LEU A 230 40.51 7.89 15.70
N ASP A 231 41.23 8.98 15.96
CA ASP A 231 41.17 9.68 17.24
C ASP A 231 39.89 10.51 17.46
N HIS A 232 39.07 10.73 16.42
CA HIS A 232 37.88 11.58 16.53
C HIS A 232 36.75 10.94 17.35
N ILE A 233 36.30 11.69 18.37
CA ILE A 233 35.18 11.33 19.24
C ILE A 233 33.91 12.06 18.80
N TRP A 234 32.80 11.34 18.72
CA TRP A 234 31.49 11.88 18.37
C TRP A 234 30.50 11.65 19.51
N GLY A 235 29.83 12.72 19.94
CA GLY A 235 28.64 12.61 20.77
C GLY A 235 27.42 12.23 19.92
N VAL A 236 26.57 11.36 20.44
CA VAL A 236 25.29 10.99 19.81
C VAL A 236 24.19 11.22 20.82
N VAL A 237 23.12 11.89 20.40
CA VAL A 237 21.96 12.15 21.26
C VAL A 237 20.66 11.99 20.48
N ASP A 238 19.71 11.26 21.06
CA ASP A 238 18.33 11.11 20.61
C ASP A 238 17.44 12.00 21.47
N LEU A 239 16.77 12.96 20.84
CA LEU A 239 15.92 13.91 21.55
C LEU A 239 14.77 14.46 20.71
N VAL A 240 13.76 14.98 21.39
CA VAL A 240 12.76 15.87 20.79
C VAL A 240 13.32 17.30 20.81
N VAL A 241 13.62 17.81 19.61
CA VAL A 241 14.32 19.10 19.42
C VAL A 241 13.32 20.27 19.33
N ASP A 242 13.65 21.39 19.96
CA ASP A 242 13.11 22.74 19.70
C ASP A 242 14.21 23.59 19.04
N THR A 243 13.96 24.03 17.80
CA THR A 243 14.93 24.77 16.97
C THR A 243 14.21 25.57 15.89
N ASP A 244 14.82 26.66 15.43
CA ASP A 244 14.44 27.39 14.22
C ASP A 244 15.27 26.98 12.98
N PHE A 245 16.14 25.99 13.11
CA PHE A 245 16.90 25.45 11.98
C PHE A 245 15.95 24.83 10.94
N PRO A 246 15.95 25.32 9.69
CA PRO A 246 14.88 25.02 8.72
C PRO A 246 14.87 23.57 8.24
N ASP A 247 16.00 22.86 8.31
CA ASP A 247 16.15 21.49 7.79
C ASP A 247 16.24 20.42 8.88
N ILE A 248 15.84 20.69 10.13
CA ILE A 248 15.93 19.73 11.25
C ILE A 248 15.19 18.40 11.00
N ARG A 249 14.23 18.39 10.06
CA ARG A 249 13.47 17.19 9.66
C ARG A 249 13.97 16.53 8.38
N ARG A 250 15.10 16.98 7.84
CA ARG A 250 15.85 16.34 6.75
C ARG A 250 17.15 15.77 7.29
N ARG A 251 17.71 14.77 6.60
CA ARG A 251 19.09 14.36 6.86
C ARG A 251 19.99 15.55 6.53
N CYS A 252 20.84 15.96 7.46
CA CYS A 252 21.75 17.08 7.22
C CYS A 252 23.19 16.69 7.53
N ALA A 253 24.10 17.16 6.69
CA ALA A 253 25.53 17.21 6.97
C ALA A 253 25.90 18.69 7.14
N ILE A 254 26.28 19.07 8.37
CA ILE A 254 26.61 20.44 8.74
C ILE A 254 28.09 20.51 9.05
N HIS A 255 28.82 21.31 8.29
CA HIS A 255 30.19 21.71 8.56
C HIS A 255 30.17 23.18 8.98
N ALA A 256 30.37 23.44 10.27
CA ALA A 256 30.54 24.79 10.79
C ALA A 256 32.02 25.07 11.10
N PRO A 257 32.45 26.34 11.19
CA PRO A 257 33.82 26.68 11.54
C PRO A 257 34.30 26.07 12.87
N ALA A 258 33.38 25.91 13.84
CA ALA A 258 33.67 25.36 15.16
C ALA A 258 33.71 23.82 15.19
N THR A 259 32.70 23.15 14.61
CA THR A 259 32.56 21.69 14.63
C THR A 259 31.60 21.19 13.54
N SER A 260 31.58 19.87 13.32
CA SER A 260 30.64 19.22 12.38
C SER A 260 29.50 18.51 13.10
N VAL A 261 28.30 18.58 12.54
CA VAL A 261 27.10 17.90 13.05
C VAL A 261 26.38 17.17 11.92
N MET A 262 25.92 15.95 12.19
CA MET A 262 25.00 15.23 11.32
C MET A 262 23.63 15.11 11.99
N VAL A 263 22.58 15.53 11.26
CA VAL A 263 21.18 15.43 11.69
C VAL A 263 20.55 14.22 11.03
N ILE A 264 19.98 13.33 11.85
CA ILE A 264 19.20 12.17 11.39
C ILE A 264 17.78 12.31 11.93
N PRO A 265 16.78 12.66 11.09
CA PRO A 265 15.39 12.71 11.53
C PRO A 265 14.88 11.31 11.85
N ARG A 266 14.13 11.19 12.95
CA ARG A 266 13.62 9.91 13.48
C ARG A 266 12.10 9.88 13.56
N GLU A 267 11.56 8.70 13.83
CA GLU A 267 10.14 8.38 13.80
C GLU A 267 9.31 9.17 14.81
N ARG A 268 7.99 9.10 14.64
CA ARG A 268 7.02 9.64 15.59
C ARG A 268 6.91 8.70 16.79
N ILE A 269 7.09 9.23 18.00
CA ILE A 269 6.93 8.47 19.25
C ILE A 269 5.48 8.55 19.76
N ALA A 270 5.14 7.73 20.76
CA ALA A 270 3.77 7.58 21.25
C ALA A 270 3.13 8.88 21.80
N THR A 271 3.93 9.84 22.25
CA THR A 271 3.47 11.18 22.68
C THR A 271 2.92 12.01 21.51
N GLY A 272 3.25 11.62 20.27
CA GLY A 272 2.90 12.32 19.05
C GLY A 272 4.00 13.25 18.54
N ASP A 273 5.06 13.47 19.31
CA ASP A 273 6.27 14.20 18.91
C ASP A 273 7.16 13.37 17.98
N TYR A 274 8.13 14.03 17.34
CA TYR A 274 9.10 13.40 16.46
C TYR A 274 10.49 13.47 17.08
N LEU A 275 11.15 12.32 17.11
CA LEU A 275 12.53 12.22 17.59
C LEU A 275 13.50 12.72 16.52
N THR A 276 14.66 13.22 16.93
CA THR A 276 15.80 13.54 16.06
C THR A 276 17.06 13.01 16.71
N ARG A 277 17.93 12.39 15.93
CA ARG A 277 19.27 11.97 16.34
C ARG A 277 20.29 12.98 15.84
N LEU A 278 21.17 13.44 16.73
CA LEU A 278 22.30 14.31 16.39
C LEU A 278 23.60 13.55 16.62
N TYR A 279 24.48 13.54 15.62
CA TYR A 279 25.88 13.18 15.78
C TYR A 279 26.69 14.47 15.80
N VAL A 280 27.38 14.75 16.89
CA VAL A 280 28.10 16.00 17.14
C VAL A 280 29.58 15.67 17.31
N GLN A 281 30.45 16.24 16.49
CA GLN A 281 31.88 16.07 16.65
C GLN A 281 32.34 16.84 17.90
N VAL A 282 33.09 16.17 18.76
CA VAL A 282 33.71 16.80 19.94
C VAL A 282 35.10 17.29 19.51
N PRO A 283 35.41 18.60 19.64
CA PRO A 283 36.74 19.12 19.33
C PRO A 283 37.81 18.47 20.21
N ASP A 284 39.01 18.26 19.67
CA ASP A 284 40.14 17.76 20.46
C ASP A 284 40.60 18.86 21.45
N GLU A 285 40.20 18.75 22.73
CA GLU A 285 40.82 19.53 23.80
C GLU A 285 42.19 18.92 24.13
N ALA A 286 43.22 19.33 23.39
CA ALA A 286 44.60 19.20 23.82
C ALA A 286 45.42 20.39 23.32
N THR A 287 45.60 21.40 24.17
CA THR A 287 46.89 22.09 24.21
C THR A 287 47.92 21.04 24.61
N PRO A 288 48.95 20.74 23.80
CA PRO A 288 50.08 19.98 24.30
C PRO A 288 50.78 20.87 25.32
N ASP A 289 50.77 20.47 26.60
CA ASP A 289 51.83 20.91 27.50
C ASP A 289 53.16 20.50 26.86
N GLU A 290 54.10 21.44 26.79
CA GLU A 290 55.34 21.42 26.00
C GLU A 290 56.35 20.27 26.28
N ASP A 291 55.99 19.17 26.96
CA ASP A 291 57.00 18.24 27.49
C ASP A 291 56.76 16.73 27.30
N GLN A 292 55.83 16.25 26.48
CA GLN A 292 55.66 14.79 26.31
C GLN A 292 55.42 14.30 24.87
N ARG A 293 56.52 13.79 24.28
CA ARG A 293 56.72 12.72 23.28
C ARG A 293 55.80 12.63 22.03
N PRO A 294 56.36 12.22 20.87
CA PRO A 294 55.62 12.11 19.61
C PRO A 294 54.42 11.14 19.67
N VAL A 295 53.36 11.53 18.97
CA VAL A 295 51.96 11.05 19.01
C VAL A 295 51.72 9.59 18.57
N ASN A 296 52.76 8.80 18.30
CA ASN A 296 52.63 7.41 17.80
C ASN A 296 52.54 6.32 18.89
N GLU A 297 52.42 6.68 20.18
CA GLU A 297 52.31 5.73 21.29
C GLU A 297 51.17 6.08 22.28
N SER A 298 49.98 6.45 21.79
CA SER A 298 48.82 6.61 22.70
C SER A 298 48.40 5.25 23.25
N THR A 299 48.50 5.08 24.58
CA THR A 299 48.07 3.83 25.22
C THR A 299 46.54 3.76 25.31
N PRO A 300 45.91 2.57 25.26
CA PRO A 300 44.44 2.40 25.38
C PRO A 300 43.82 3.02 26.65
N LYS A 301 44.63 3.36 27.65
CA LYS A 301 44.22 4.02 28.90
C LYS A 301 43.92 5.51 28.69
N ASP A 302 44.71 6.24 27.92
CA ASP A 302 44.52 7.69 27.69
C ASP A 302 43.27 7.97 26.87
N THR A 303 42.98 7.11 25.89
CA THR A 303 41.77 7.20 25.05
C THR A 303 40.48 6.98 25.84
N ARG A 304 40.48 6.06 26.83
CA ARG A 304 39.33 5.78 27.69
C ARG A 304 39.03 6.96 28.63
N ALA A 305 40.07 7.67 29.08
CA ALA A 305 39.95 8.87 29.89
C ALA A 305 39.30 10.04 29.13
N ARG A 306 39.68 10.27 27.86
CA ARG A 306 39.04 11.29 26.98
C ARG A 306 37.55 11.00 26.74
N ARG A 307 37.17 9.73 26.53
CA ARG A 307 35.75 9.35 26.32
C ARG A 307 34.89 9.59 27.57
N SER A 308 35.43 9.42 28.77
CA SER A 308 34.72 9.72 30.02
C SER A 308 34.53 11.22 30.29
N GLN A 309 35.22 12.08 29.55
CA GLN A 309 35.08 13.54 29.67
C GLN A 309 33.95 14.11 28.80
N VAL A 310 33.42 13.35 27.82
CA VAL A 310 32.27 13.80 27.01
C VAL A 310 31.01 13.77 27.86
N THR A 311 30.44 14.94 28.13
CA THR A 311 29.18 15.11 28.86
C THR A 311 28.03 15.45 27.92
N LEU A 312 26.79 15.18 28.34
CA LEU A 312 25.60 15.56 27.59
C LEU A 312 25.54 17.08 27.35
N ASP A 313 25.90 17.88 28.35
CA ASP A 313 25.95 19.34 28.24
C ASP A 313 27.01 19.78 27.22
N GLY A 314 28.17 19.12 27.19
CA GLY A 314 29.20 19.36 26.19
C GLY A 314 28.73 19.03 24.77
N ILE A 315 27.93 17.97 24.58
CA ILE A 315 27.32 17.65 23.29
C ILE A 315 26.37 18.76 22.84
N PHE A 316 25.52 19.28 23.75
CA PHE A 316 24.61 20.36 23.43
C PHE A 316 25.32 21.69 23.17
N GLN A 317 26.38 22.00 23.91
CA GLN A 317 27.18 23.20 23.68
C GLN A 317 27.82 23.18 22.29
N ASN A 318 28.45 22.06 21.91
CA ASN A 318 29.05 21.88 20.59
C ASN A 318 28.00 21.91 19.47
N ALA A 319 26.82 21.29 19.69
CA ALA A 319 25.71 21.40 18.75
C ALA A 319 25.27 22.87 18.58
N ALA A 320 25.03 23.59 19.68
CA ALA A 320 24.60 24.98 19.64
C ALA A 320 25.59 25.88 18.88
N GLU A 321 26.89 25.66 19.03
CA GLU A 321 27.92 26.36 18.24
C GLU A 321 27.84 26.02 16.75
N ALA A 322 27.65 24.75 16.39
CA ALA A 322 27.54 24.32 15.00
C ALA A 322 26.30 24.86 14.27
N PHE A 323 25.19 25.05 15.00
CA PHE A 323 23.93 25.51 14.41
C PHE A 323 23.81 27.03 14.28
N LYS A 324 24.73 27.84 14.83
CA LYS A 324 24.63 29.30 14.74
C LYS A 324 24.47 29.76 13.28
N PRO A 325 23.57 30.73 12.99
CA PRO A 325 22.83 31.57 13.93
C PRO A 325 21.53 30.94 14.50
N TYR A 326 21.19 29.70 14.13
CA TYR A 326 19.99 29.01 14.59
C TYR A 326 20.16 28.52 16.03
N TYR A 327 19.08 28.53 16.80
CA TYR A 327 19.08 27.97 18.16
C TYR A 327 18.71 26.49 18.11
N ILE A 328 19.26 25.68 19.00
CA ILE A 328 18.87 24.28 19.17
C ILE A 328 18.88 23.90 20.65
N ARG A 329 17.81 23.27 21.12
CA ARG A 329 17.69 22.80 22.51
C ARG A 329 16.67 21.66 22.65
N PRO A 330 16.71 20.88 23.75
CA PRO A 330 15.63 19.95 24.07
C PRO A 330 14.31 20.67 24.30
N LYS A 331 13.19 20.09 23.84
CA LYS A 331 11.85 20.70 23.93
C LYS A 331 11.31 20.82 25.37
N THR A 332 11.64 19.86 26.24
CA THR A 332 11.20 19.81 27.65
C THR A 332 12.25 19.10 28.52
N ASP A 333 12.13 19.26 29.85
CA ASP A 333 12.86 18.46 30.81
C ASP A 333 12.43 16.99 30.66
N GLY A 334 13.32 16.15 30.13
CA GLY A 334 13.03 14.76 29.75
C GLY A 334 12.84 14.51 28.26
N ALA A 335 13.10 15.49 27.39
CA ALA A 335 13.05 15.31 25.93
C ALA A 335 14.24 14.51 25.36
N VAL A 336 15.24 14.17 26.17
CA VAL A 336 16.39 13.34 25.78
C VAL A 336 16.09 11.88 26.11
N ASP A 337 15.98 11.05 25.08
CA ASP A 337 15.67 9.63 25.22
C ASP A 337 16.94 8.81 25.49
N TRP A 338 18.05 9.16 24.82
CA TRP A 338 19.30 8.41 24.90
C TRP A 338 20.48 9.26 24.44
N TRP A 339 21.67 9.04 25.00
CA TRP A 339 22.91 9.61 24.47
C TRP A 339 24.11 8.70 24.73
N ALA A 340 25.16 8.83 23.93
CA ALA A 340 26.44 8.15 24.12
C ALA A 340 27.59 8.90 23.44
N ALA A 341 28.82 8.61 23.84
CA ALA A 341 30.02 9.00 23.10
C ALA A 341 30.54 7.81 22.28
N TYR A 342 30.76 8.00 20.99
CA TYR A 342 31.29 7.01 20.05
C TYR A 342 32.71 7.38 19.64
N GLN A 343 33.58 6.37 19.53
CA GLN A 343 34.90 6.51 18.92
C GLN A 343 34.91 5.73 17.62
N ILE A 344 35.42 6.35 16.55
CA ILE A 344 35.49 5.72 15.23
C ILE A 344 36.61 4.67 15.23
N GLY A 345 36.23 3.39 15.17
CA GLY A 345 37.15 2.28 14.92
C GLY A 345 36.72 1.53 13.67
N GLN A 346 37.65 1.39 12.72
CA GLN A 346 37.46 0.60 11.50
C GLN A 346 38.28 -0.67 11.63
N ARG A 347 37.61 -1.81 11.82
CA ARG A 347 38.29 -3.09 12.04
C ARG A 347 37.53 -4.20 11.36
N VAL A 348 38.23 -5.17 10.81
CA VAL A 348 37.68 -6.40 10.26
C VAL A 348 38.50 -7.58 10.75
N SER A 349 37.86 -8.72 10.92
CA SER A 349 38.56 -9.95 11.23
C SER A 349 39.08 -10.61 9.96
N ASP A 350 40.33 -11.07 9.99
CA ASP A 350 40.99 -11.70 8.84
C ASP A 350 40.20 -12.89 8.28
N HIS A 351 39.46 -13.59 9.14
CA HIS A 351 38.64 -14.73 8.78
C HIS A 351 37.29 -14.66 9.48
N PHE A 352 36.22 -15.05 8.77
CA PHE A 352 34.86 -15.09 9.34
C PHE A 352 34.44 -16.50 9.76
N THR A 353 35.32 -17.48 9.50
CA THR A 353 35.05 -18.90 9.69
C THR A 353 36.26 -19.61 10.29
N VAL A 354 36.00 -20.63 11.09
CA VAL A 354 37.01 -21.49 11.71
C VAL A 354 36.72 -22.93 11.32
N LYS A 355 37.77 -23.62 10.88
CA LYS A 355 37.69 -24.99 10.38
C LYS A 355 38.09 -26.01 11.45
N ASP A 356 37.52 -27.20 11.38
CA ASP A 356 38.01 -28.36 12.13
C ASP A 356 39.29 -28.95 11.49
N SER A 357 39.86 -30.00 12.09
CA SER A 357 41.09 -30.64 11.58
C SER A 357 40.93 -31.25 10.19
N LYS A 358 39.67 -31.50 9.76
CA LYS A 358 39.32 -32.03 8.44
C LYS A 358 39.07 -30.93 7.40
N GLY A 359 39.20 -29.67 7.80
CA GLY A 359 39.06 -28.51 6.92
C GLY A 359 37.62 -28.06 6.68
N ALA A 360 36.64 -28.58 7.43
CA ALA A 360 35.25 -28.18 7.33
C ALA A 360 34.97 -26.97 8.24
N ASN A 361 34.26 -25.96 7.73
CA ASN A 361 33.89 -24.77 8.50
C ASN A 361 32.87 -25.13 9.61
N ARG A 362 33.20 -24.85 10.88
CA ARG A 362 32.37 -25.20 12.05
C ARG A 362 31.88 -23.98 12.82
N VAL A 363 32.76 -23.01 13.05
CA VAL A 363 32.42 -21.78 13.77
C VAL A 363 32.42 -20.62 12.81
N PHE A 364 31.37 -19.82 12.84
CA PHE A 364 31.18 -18.64 12.02
C PHE A 364 31.02 -17.43 12.93
N ILE A 365 31.34 -16.26 12.45
CA ILE A 365 30.99 -14.98 13.08
C ILE A 365 30.20 -14.15 12.07
N VAL A 366 29.30 -13.27 12.54
CA VAL A 366 28.50 -12.36 11.68
C VAL A 366 28.40 -10.95 12.31
N GLY A 367 28.21 -9.92 11.49
CA GLY A 367 28.00 -8.54 11.94
C GLY A 367 29.17 -7.95 12.72
N ASP A 368 28.90 -7.19 13.78
CA ASP A 368 29.93 -6.54 14.60
C ASP A 368 30.98 -7.50 15.20
N ALA A 369 30.69 -8.81 15.27
CA ALA A 369 31.71 -9.81 15.63
C ALA A 369 32.83 -9.89 14.58
N CYS A 370 32.51 -9.65 13.31
CA CYS A 370 33.39 -9.68 12.15
C CYS A 370 34.01 -8.34 11.81
N HIS A 371 33.23 -7.27 11.82
CA HIS A 371 33.66 -5.97 11.34
C HIS A 371 32.99 -4.85 12.12
N THR A 372 33.73 -3.79 12.41
CA THR A 372 33.24 -2.58 13.08
C THR A 372 33.69 -1.38 12.27
N HIS A 373 32.83 -0.38 12.10
CA HIS A 373 33.13 0.81 11.30
C HIS A 373 32.40 2.04 11.87
N SER A 374 32.53 3.20 11.22
CA SER A 374 31.85 4.42 11.69
C SER A 374 30.32 4.35 11.51
N PRO A 375 29.54 5.06 12.35
CA PRO A 375 28.10 5.17 12.19
C PRO A 375 27.69 6.18 11.10
N LYS A 376 28.65 6.95 10.52
CA LYS A 376 28.36 8.08 9.62
C LYS A 376 27.59 7.66 8.36
N ALA A 377 27.90 6.47 7.84
CA ALA A 377 27.22 5.91 6.67
C ALA A 377 25.99 5.04 7.02
N GLY A 378 25.63 4.87 8.30
CA GLY A 378 24.47 4.07 8.72
C GLY A 378 24.55 2.57 8.39
N GLN A 379 25.74 2.03 8.14
CA GLN A 379 25.90 0.68 7.57
C GLN A 379 25.81 -0.48 8.58
N GLY A 380 26.02 -0.24 9.89
CA GLY A 380 26.41 -1.30 10.83
C GLY A 380 25.38 -2.40 10.93
N MET A 381 24.16 -2.03 11.28
CA MET A 381 23.04 -2.95 11.37
C MET A 381 22.66 -3.55 10.00
N ASN A 382 22.78 -2.78 8.91
CA ASN A 382 22.42 -3.22 7.57
C ASN A 382 23.34 -4.35 7.09
N VAL A 383 24.65 -4.11 7.09
CA VAL A 383 25.66 -5.09 6.66
C VAL A 383 25.63 -6.33 7.56
N SER A 384 25.47 -6.13 8.87
CA SER A 384 25.34 -7.21 9.86
C SER A 384 24.17 -8.16 9.59
N MET A 385 22.99 -7.62 9.25
CA MET A 385 21.86 -8.45 8.84
C MET A 385 22.09 -9.13 7.49
N MET A 386 22.80 -8.48 6.56
CA MET A 386 23.13 -9.07 5.25
C MET A 386 24.15 -10.22 5.36
N ASP A 387 25.07 -10.19 6.33
CA ASP A 387 25.95 -11.34 6.62
C ASP A 387 25.12 -12.56 7.02
N SER A 388 24.15 -12.34 7.91
CA SER A 388 23.25 -13.37 8.41
C SER A 388 22.34 -13.90 7.30
N TYR A 389 21.81 -13.02 6.46
CA TYR A 389 20.98 -13.38 5.31
C TYR A 389 21.75 -14.21 4.27
N ASN A 390 23.03 -13.89 4.03
CA ASN A 390 23.91 -14.67 3.16
C ASN A 390 24.26 -16.05 3.74
N LEU A 391 24.58 -16.13 5.04
CA LEU A 391 24.95 -17.38 5.71
C LEU A 391 23.77 -18.34 5.87
N ALA A 392 22.57 -17.83 6.21
CA ALA A 392 21.44 -18.63 6.65
C ALA A 392 21.03 -19.73 5.65
N TRP A 393 20.92 -19.40 4.36
CA TRP A 393 20.50 -20.38 3.35
C TRP A 393 21.60 -21.42 3.09
N LYS A 394 22.88 -21.01 3.12
CA LYS A 394 24.02 -21.92 2.92
C LYS A 394 24.09 -22.94 4.05
N LEU A 395 23.93 -22.46 5.29
CA LEU A 395 23.92 -23.31 6.47
C LEU A 395 22.71 -24.25 6.50
N ALA A 396 21.53 -23.75 6.13
CA ALA A 396 20.34 -24.59 6.00
C ALA A 396 20.51 -25.68 4.92
N TYR A 397 21.15 -25.38 3.79
CA TYR A 397 21.42 -26.36 2.74
C TYR A 397 22.40 -27.45 3.21
N ALA A 398 23.48 -27.06 3.88
CA ALA A 398 24.44 -28.00 4.44
C ALA A 398 23.78 -28.94 5.46
N ILE A 399 22.95 -28.40 6.37
CA ILE A 399 22.28 -29.17 7.43
C ILE A 399 21.20 -30.10 6.86
N ASN A 400 20.38 -29.60 5.93
CA ASN A 400 19.28 -30.36 5.35
C ASN A 400 19.73 -31.40 4.31
N GLY A 401 21.03 -31.57 4.06
CA GLY A 401 21.51 -32.54 3.08
C GLY A 401 21.35 -32.10 1.62
N LEU A 402 21.19 -30.80 1.38
CA LEU A 402 20.84 -30.24 0.06
C LEU A 402 22.06 -29.84 -0.77
N THR A 403 23.28 -29.94 -0.26
CA THR A 403 24.51 -29.74 -1.07
C THR A 403 25.14 -31.09 -1.43
N PRO A 404 25.82 -31.22 -2.58
CA PRO A 404 26.51 -32.47 -2.92
C PRO A 404 27.53 -32.93 -1.87
N ALA A 405 28.21 -31.99 -1.20
CA ALA A 405 29.19 -32.27 -0.15
C ALA A 405 28.56 -32.85 1.13
N SER A 406 27.31 -32.48 1.46
CA SER A 406 26.60 -33.00 2.64
C SER A 406 26.34 -34.51 2.61
N THR A 407 26.49 -35.15 1.44
CA THR A 407 26.38 -36.61 1.26
C THR A 407 27.69 -37.37 1.51
N SER A 408 28.80 -36.67 1.72
CA SER A 408 30.14 -37.25 1.95
C SER A 408 30.79 -36.67 3.22
N PRO A 409 30.69 -37.37 4.37
CA PRO A 409 31.26 -36.90 5.64
C PRO A 409 32.76 -36.58 5.52
N GLY A 410 33.17 -35.38 5.97
CA GLY A 410 34.59 -34.97 6.06
C GLY A 410 35.15 -34.15 4.88
N LYS A 411 34.32 -33.70 3.92
CA LYS A 411 34.72 -32.71 2.91
C LYS A 411 34.14 -31.33 3.19
N SER A 412 34.91 -30.29 2.88
CA SER A 412 34.47 -28.89 2.93
C SER A 412 33.28 -28.67 1.99
N ASP A 413 32.23 -28.01 2.48
CA ASP A 413 31.07 -27.66 1.66
C ASP A 413 31.37 -26.40 0.86
N ALA A 414 31.59 -26.55 -0.45
CA ALA A 414 31.95 -25.47 -1.34
C ALA A 414 30.93 -24.32 -1.38
N VAL A 415 29.65 -24.59 -1.09
CA VAL A 415 28.62 -23.54 -1.00
C VAL A 415 28.80 -22.78 0.31
N LEU A 416 28.98 -23.47 1.43
CA LEU A 416 29.15 -22.84 2.75
C LEU A 416 30.45 -22.04 2.84
N ASP A 417 31.53 -22.53 2.21
CA ASP A 417 32.83 -21.87 2.14
C ASP A 417 32.76 -20.46 1.53
N THR A 418 31.82 -20.25 0.60
CA THR A 418 31.66 -18.94 -0.06
C THR A 418 31.19 -17.85 0.89
N TYR A 419 30.67 -18.17 2.09
CA TYR A 419 30.29 -17.16 3.07
C TYR A 419 31.45 -16.22 3.41
N HIS A 420 32.63 -16.80 3.70
CA HIS A 420 33.82 -16.02 4.00
C HIS A 420 34.22 -15.18 2.79
N THR A 421 34.42 -15.80 1.62
CA THR A 421 34.86 -15.10 0.40
C THR A 421 33.93 -13.95 0.02
N GLU A 422 32.62 -14.13 0.14
CA GLU A 422 31.67 -13.09 -0.21
C GLU A 422 31.61 -11.98 0.82
N ARG A 423 31.44 -12.31 2.10
CA ARG A 423 31.13 -11.31 3.13
C ARG A 423 32.39 -10.63 3.67
N HIS A 424 33.52 -11.31 3.69
CA HIS A 424 34.79 -10.71 4.05
C HIS A 424 35.23 -9.65 3.04
N THR A 425 35.14 -9.94 1.74
CA THR A 425 35.46 -8.95 0.68
C THR A 425 34.59 -7.71 0.81
N ILE A 426 33.27 -7.85 1.01
CA ILE A 426 32.38 -6.70 1.20
C ILE A 426 32.69 -5.93 2.49
N ALA A 427 33.09 -6.61 3.57
CA ALA A 427 33.52 -5.94 4.80
C ALA A 427 34.83 -5.15 4.63
N GLN A 428 35.76 -5.65 3.81
CA GLN A 428 36.99 -4.93 3.47
C GLN A 428 36.68 -3.69 2.63
N GLU A 429 35.87 -3.83 1.57
CA GLU A 429 35.41 -2.69 0.74
C GLU A 429 34.68 -1.65 1.58
N LEU A 430 33.88 -2.08 2.57
CA LEU A 430 33.19 -1.19 3.51
C LEU A 430 34.17 -0.39 4.36
N ILE A 431 35.24 -1.01 4.84
CA ILE A 431 36.25 -0.33 5.64
C ILE A 431 37.04 0.66 4.79
N GLU A 432 37.41 0.28 3.57
CA GLU A 432 38.08 1.18 2.63
C GLU A 432 37.22 2.40 2.31
N PHE A 433 35.94 2.18 2.01
CA PHE A 433 34.97 3.25 1.81
C PHE A 433 34.78 4.11 3.06
N ASP A 434 34.57 3.49 4.24
CA ASP A 434 34.34 4.22 5.49
C ASP A 434 35.57 5.02 5.93
N ARG A 435 36.79 4.54 5.64
CA ARG A 435 38.04 5.27 5.88
C ARG A 435 38.09 6.54 5.04
N ALA A 436 37.77 6.45 3.75
CA ALA A 436 37.69 7.62 2.86
C ALA A 436 36.56 8.57 3.27
N PHE A 437 35.37 8.04 3.59
CA PHE A 437 34.21 8.85 3.96
C PHE A 437 34.39 9.56 5.31
N SER A 438 34.92 8.84 6.31
CA SER A 438 35.09 9.34 7.67
C SER A 438 36.14 10.45 7.77
N SER A 439 37.25 10.34 7.04
CA SER A 439 38.30 11.36 7.03
C SER A 439 37.76 12.68 6.47
N MET A 440 36.97 12.64 5.40
CA MET A 440 36.42 13.86 4.82
C MET A 440 35.38 14.53 5.70
N PHE A 441 34.50 13.75 6.32
CA PHE A 441 33.47 14.29 7.22
C PHE A 441 34.04 14.90 8.51
N SER A 442 35.24 14.49 8.90
CA SER A 442 35.95 15.01 10.07
C SER A 442 36.94 16.14 9.72
N GLY A 443 37.23 16.35 8.43
CA GLY A 443 38.11 17.41 7.95
C GLY A 443 37.42 18.78 7.93
N LYS A 444 38.20 19.86 8.07
CA LYS A 444 37.70 21.23 7.88
C LYS A 444 37.54 21.52 6.38
N ILE A 445 36.36 22.00 5.98
CA ILE A 445 36.07 22.48 4.63
C ILE A 445 36.41 23.97 4.56
N GLY A 446 37.37 24.35 3.69
CA GLY A 446 37.87 25.73 3.55
C GLY A 446 39.36 25.89 3.83
N ALA A 447 39.91 27.10 3.61
CA ALA A 447 41.34 27.38 3.70
C ALA A 447 41.89 27.10 5.11
N ALA A 448 42.79 26.13 5.23
CA ALA A 448 43.60 25.95 6.44
C ALA A 448 44.59 27.13 6.57
N GLU A 449 44.80 27.62 7.80
CA GLU A 449 45.81 28.65 8.09
C GLU A 449 47.25 28.19 7.77
N ASP A 450 47.46 26.88 7.58
CA ASP A 450 48.78 26.25 7.44
C ASP A 450 49.11 25.76 6.00
N GLY A 451 48.33 26.12 4.99
CA GLY A 451 48.66 25.80 3.59
C GLY A 451 48.52 24.32 3.19
N ALA A 452 47.83 23.48 3.98
CA ALA A 452 47.37 22.16 3.56
C ALA A 452 46.01 22.27 2.83
N ASP A 453 45.89 21.66 1.65
CA ASP A 453 44.65 21.66 0.86
C ASP A 453 43.50 21.00 1.64
N GLY A 454 42.57 21.81 2.16
CA GLY A 454 41.31 21.35 2.74
C GLY A 454 40.39 20.78 1.65
N LEU A 455 39.51 19.83 2.02
CA LEU A 455 38.54 19.25 1.09
C LEU A 455 37.57 20.29 0.55
N THR A 456 37.35 20.28 -0.77
CA THR A 456 36.34 21.13 -1.41
C THR A 456 34.94 20.51 -1.28
N HIS A 457 33.90 21.36 -1.34
CA HIS A 457 32.51 20.91 -1.34
C HIS A 457 32.20 19.95 -2.51
N GLU A 458 32.81 20.21 -3.68
CA GLU A 458 32.63 19.41 -4.89
C GLU A 458 33.20 18.00 -4.74
N GLN A 459 34.42 17.88 -4.17
CA GLN A 459 35.03 16.58 -3.86
C GLN A 459 34.18 15.77 -2.88
N PHE A 460 33.61 16.43 -1.87
CA PHE A 460 32.74 15.77 -0.91
C PHE A 460 31.44 15.26 -1.55
N LEU A 461 30.80 16.07 -2.40
CA LEU A 461 29.61 15.66 -3.16
C LEU A 461 29.90 14.52 -4.13
N GLU A 462 31.07 14.54 -4.78
CA GLU A 462 31.48 13.49 -5.71
C GLU A 462 31.66 12.15 -4.99
N VAL A 463 32.35 12.14 -3.85
CA VAL A 463 32.54 10.90 -3.07
C VAL A 463 31.23 10.42 -2.45
N PHE A 464 30.36 11.33 -1.98
CA PHE A 464 29.02 10.98 -1.51
C PHE A 464 28.18 10.34 -2.63
N SER A 465 28.24 10.90 -3.85
CA SER A 465 27.47 10.43 -5.00
C SER A 465 28.00 9.10 -5.55
N THR A 466 29.32 8.97 -5.67
CA THR A 466 29.97 7.71 -6.13
C THR A 466 29.84 6.60 -5.08
N GLY A 467 29.84 6.94 -3.80
CA GLY A 467 29.59 6.03 -2.68
C GLY A 467 28.16 5.52 -2.56
N ASN A 468 27.19 6.17 -3.21
CA ASN A 468 25.75 5.88 -3.05
C ASN A 468 25.38 4.43 -3.42
N GLY A 469 26.05 3.86 -4.42
CA GLY A 469 25.88 2.44 -4.77
C GLY A 469 26.27 1.50 -3.64
N PHE A 470 27.34 1.81 -2.91
CA PHE A 470 27.82 1.00 -1.81
C PHE A 470 26.98 1.22 -0.54
N THR A 471 26.72 2.47 -0.16
CA THR A 471 25.97 2.83 1.06
C THR A 471 24.51 2.38 1.01
N SER A 472 23.88 2.38 -0.16
CA SER A 472 22.52 1.81 -0.30
C SER A 472 22.46 0.28 -0.17
N GLY A 473 23.62 -0.39 -0.17
CA GLY A 473 23.78 -1.84 -0.28
C GLY A 473 23.39 -2.41 -1.65
N CYS A 474 23.00 -1.55 -2.59
CA CYS A 474 22.43 -1.97 -3.88
C CYS A 474 23.48 -2.22 -4.96
N GLY A 475 24.70 -1.69 -4.79
CA GLY A 475 25.83 -1.80 -5.70
C GLY A 475 26.81 -2.94 -5.42
N ILE A 476 26.54 -3.76 -4.40
CA ILE A 476 27.37 -4.91 -4.01
C ILE A 476 27.49 -5.90 -5.17
N GLU A 477 28.72 -6.34 -5.45
CA GLU A 477 29.04 -7.41 -6.39
C GLU A 477 29.95 -8.44 -5.72
N TYR A 478 29.50 -9.68 -5.64
CA TYR A 478 30.34 -10.77 -5.13
C TYR A 478 31.43 -11.17 -6.13
N PRO A 479 32.63 -11.55 -5.63
CA PRO A 479 33.69 -12.08 -6.47
C PRO A 479 33.29 -13.42 -7.11
N GLU A 480 34.03 -13.82 -8.15
CA GLU A 480 33.83 -15.11 -8.80
C GLU A 480 34.05 -16.26 -7.80
N SER A 481 33.14 -17.22 -7.79
CA SER A 481 33.11 -18.34 -6.86
C SER A 481 32.29 -19.50 -7.46
N PRO A 482 32.24 -20.68 -6.84
CA PRO A 482 31.40 -21.78 -7.35
C PRO A 482 29.94 -21.35 -7.62
N ILE A 483 29.37 -20.53 -6.72
CA ILE A 483 27.99 -19.99 -6.79
C ILE A 483 27.89 -18.62 -7.47
N VAL A 484 28.97 -18.11 -8.06
CA VAL A 484 29.03 -16.88 -8.85
C VAL A 484 29.88 -17.15 -10.09
N GLN A 485 29.25 -17.59 -11.18
CA GLN A 485 29.93 -18.00 -12.40
C GLN A 485 29.75 -16.95 -13.50
N LYS A 486 30.79 -16.13 -13.69
CA LYS A 486 30.84 -15.12 -14.76
C LYS A 486 31.06 -15.82 -16.11
N MET A 487 30.51 -15.26 -17.19
CA MET A 487 30.68 -15.84 -18.52
C MET A 487 31.96 -15.28 -19.16
N GLN A 488 32.90 -16.16 -19.50
CA GLN A 488 34.20 -15.78 -20.06
C GLN A 488 34.16 -15.51 -21.58
N ASP A 489 33.26 -16.17 -22.31
CA ASP A 489 33.10 -15.98 -23.75
C ASP A 489 32.04 -14.90 -24.03
N ALA A 490 32.49 -13.69 -24.34
CA ALA A 490 31.62 -12.55 -24.64
C ALA A 490 30.66 -12.81 -25.81
N LYS A 491 31.00 -13.70 -26.76
CA LYS A 491 30.13 -14.02 -27.91
C LYS A 491 28.94 -14.91 -27.55
N LYS A 492 29.01 -15.60 -26.42
CA LYS A 492 27.94 -16.47 -25.91
C LYS A 492 27.11 -15.83 -24.81
N ASN A 493 27.46 -14.62 -24.40
CA ASN A 493 26.74 -13.91 -23.34
C ASN A 493 25.46 -13.31 -23.92
N PRO A 494 24.26 -13.76 -23.50
CA PRO A 494 22.99 -13.23 -23.99
C PRO A 494 22.65 -11.87 -23.37
N ILE A 495 23.51 -11.32 -22.52
CA ILE A 495 23.32 -10.06 -21.84
C ILE A 495 24.12 -8.94 -22.52
N GLU A 496 23.42 -7.88 -22.91
CA GLU A 496 23.95 -6.67 -23.52
C GLU A 496 24.03 -5.50 -22.51
N GLY A 497 25.09 -4.70 -22.64
CA GLY A 497 25.30 -3.47 -21.88
C GLY A 497 26.21 -3.62 -20.65
N THR A 498 26.61 -2.48 -20.09
CA THR A 498 27.62 -2.39 -19.02
C THR A 498 27.17 -1.64 -17.77
N ASP A 499 25.95 -1.09 -17.78
CA ASP A 499 25.37 -0.38 -16.63
C ASP A 499 24.65 -1.34 -15.68
N TYR A 500 25.44 -2.05 -14.88
CA TYR A 500 24.94 -3.06 -13.95
C TYR A 500 24.23 -2.49 -12.72
N LEU A 501 24.45 -1.20 -12.41
CA LEU A 501 23.74 -0.53 -11.31
C LEU A 501 22.27 -0.27 -11.69
N SER A 502 21.99 -0.10 -13.00
CA SER A 502 20.64 0.09 -13.53
C SER A 502 19.87 -1.21 -13.82
N GLY A 503 20.41 -2.37 -13.42
CA GLY A 503 19.67 -3.63 -13.39
C GLY A 503 20.12 -4.70 -14.38
N ILE A 504 21.10 -4.42 -15.25
CA ILE A 504 21.62 -5.41 -16.21
C ILE A 504 22.07 -6.68 -15.48
N LEU A 505 21.61 -7.85 -15.94
CA LEU A 505 21.87 -9.11 -15.26
C LEU A 505 23.36 -9.42 -15.24
N ARG A 506 23.92 -9.57 -14.03
CA ARG A 506 25.32 -9.89 -13.83
C ARG A 506 25.52 -10.85 -12.69
N PRO A 507 26.17 -12.01 -12.92
CA PRO A 507 26.55 -12.91 -11.85
C PRO A 507 27.33 -12.18 -10.75
N GLY A 508 26.92 -12.38 -9.50
CA GLY A 508 27.48 -11.72 -8.32
C GLY A 508 26.71 -10.48 -7.88
N ARG A 509 25.75 -9.96 -8.66
CA ARG A 509 24.91 -8.82 -8.28
C ARG A 509 23.49 -9.23 -7.91
N ARG A 510 22.83 -8.43 -7.09
CA ARG A 510 21.43 -8.63 -6.72
C ARG A 510 20.53 -8.48 -7.95
N LEU A 511 19.41 -9.19 -7.96
CA LEU A 511 18.37 -8.99 -8.96
C LEU A 511 17.54 -7.74 -8.65
N LEU A 512 17.60 -6.74 -9.54
CA LEU A 512 16.85 -5.49 -9.39
C LEU A 512 15.34 -5.75 -9.47
N ASN A 513 14.57 -5.08 -8.61
CA ASN A 513 13.12 -5.13 -8.66
C ASN A 513 12.58 -4.49 -9.95
N VAL A 514 11.68 -5.20 -10.63
CA VAL A 514 10.91 -4.69 -11.77
C VAL A 514 9.42 -4.85 -11.51
N LYS A 515 8.60 -4.05 -12.19
CA LYS A 515 7.15 -4.20 -12.23
C LYS A 515 6.75 -4.95 -13.49
N TYR A 516 5.91 -5.95 -13.33
CA TYR A 516 5.36 -6.74 -14.42
C TYR A 516 3.86 -6.98 -14.23
N ARG A 517 3.22 -7.63 -15.20
CA ARG A 517 1.87 -8.18 -15.07
C ARG A 517 1.93 -9.71 -15.09
N ARG A 518 1.39 -10.36 -14.06
CA ARG A 518 1.24 -11.81 -14.00
C ARG A 518 0.15 -12.27 -14.95
N HIS A 519 0.44 -13.31 -15.72
CA HIS A 519 -0.47 -13.78 -16.76
C HIS A 519 -1.69 -14.51 -16.19
N ALA A 520 -1.52 -15.30 -15.13
CA ALA A 520 -2.60 -16.11 -14.55
C ALA A 520 -3.83 -15.30 -14.09
N ASP A 521 -3.63 -14.13 -13.49
CA ASP A 521 -4.71 -13.32 -12.90
C ASP A 521 -4.69 -11.85 -13.35
N GLY A 522 -3.78 -11.48 -14.26
CA GLY A 522 -3.61 -10.11 -14.75
C GLY A 522 -3.13 -9.13 -13.68
N ASN A 523 -2.66 -9.62 -12.52
CA ASN A 523 -2.25 -8.76 -11.42
C ASN A 523 -0.89 -8.10 -11.73
N ARG A 524 -0.79 -6.78 -11.58
CA ARG A 524 0.49 -6.07 -11.74
C ARG A 524 1.22 -6.08 -10.41
N ARG A 525 2.42 -6.64 -10.36
CA ARG A 525 3.17 -6.81 -9.13
C ARG A 525 4.60 -6.32 -9.28
N ASN A 526 5.25 -6.06 -8.16
CA ASN A 526 6.69 -5.96 -8.12
C ASN A 526 7.27 -7.38 -8.06
N LEU A 527 8.40 -7.59 -8.72
CA LEU A 527 9.15 -8.85 -8.65
C LEU A 527 9.39 -9.32 -7.24
N HIS A 528 9.86 -8.43 -6.38
CA HIS A 528 10.15 -8.75 -4.97
C HIS A 528 8.90 -9.10 -4.14
N ASP A 529 7.68 -8.89 -4.65
CA ASP A 529 6.46 -9.35 -3.97
C ASP A 529 6.12 -10.82 -4.26
N ASP A 530 6.58 -11.37 -5.40
CA ASP A 530 6.46 -12.80 -5.70
C ASP A 530 7.78 -13.56 -5.49
N PHE A 531 8.92 -12.87 -5.42
CA PHE A 531 10.25 -13.43 -5.14
C PHE A 531 10.51 -13.43 -3.63
N LEU A 532 9.72 -14.20 -2.90
CA LEU A 532 9.84 -14.31 -1.45
C LEU A 532 11.15 -14.99 -1.05
N SER A 533 11.70 -14.58 0.09
CA SER A 533 12.92 -15.17 0.65
C SER A 533 12.60 -16.48 1.35
N THR A 534 12.59 -17.58 0.57
CA THR A 534 12.15 -18.93 0.98
C THR A 534 13.28 -19.94 1.06
N GLY A 535 14.52 -19.52 0.83
CA GLY A 535 15.67 -20.42 0.78
C GLY A 535 15.83 -21.14 -0.57
N ARG A 536 15.01 -20.85 -1.57
CA ARG A 536 14.97 -21.61 -2.84
C ARG A 536 15.77 -20.95 -3.95
N PHE A 537 16.41 -21.75 -4.79
CA PHE A 537 16.96 -21.27 -6.05
C PHE A 537 15.85 -20.94 -7.03
N ARG A 538 16.10 -20.02 -7.96
CA ARG A 538 15.15 -19.69 -9.03
C ARG A 538 15.79 -19.78 -10.39
N ILE A 539 15.10 -20.39 -11.34
CA ILE A 539 15.44 -20.32 -12.76
C ILE A 539 14.57 -19.22 -13.37
N LEU A 540 15.17 -18.07 -13.64
CA LEU A 540 14.54 -16.97 -14.36
C LEU A 540 14.72 -17.18 -15.86
N CYS A 541 13.62 -17.47 -16.56
CA CYS A 541 13.58 -17.65 -18.00
C CYS A 541 12.98 -16.41 -18.67
N LEU A 542 13.81 -15.61 -19.31
CA LEU A 542 13.40 -14.54 -20.22
C LEU A 542 13.26 -15.13 -21.62
N THR A 543 12.02 -15.43 -22.04
CA THR A 543 11.76 -16.08 -23.33
C THR A 543 12.09 -15.16 -24.52
N SER A 544 12.37 -15.71 -25.68
CA SER A 544 12.34 -14.97 -26.94
C SER A 544 10.91 -14.75 -27.45
N ASN A 545 10.77 -13.93 -28.49
CA ASN A 545 9.53 -13.67 -29.20
C ASN A 545 8.91 -14.91 -29.91
N ASP A 546 9.63 -16.04 -29.93
CA ASP A 546 9.22 -17.30 -30.54
C ASP A 546 8.44 -18.25 -29.60
N LEU A 547 8.14 -17.84 -28.37
CA LEU A 547 7.46 -18.65 -27.34
C LEU A 547 6.19 -19.37 -27.83
N LEU A 548 5.43 -18.76 -28.74
CA LEU A 548 4.18 -19.32 -29.27
C LEU A 548 4.37 -20.38 -30.34
N TYR A 549 5.61 -20.59 -30.82
CA TYR A 549 5.92 -21.63 -31.77
C TYR A 549 6.35 -22.89 -31.01
N PRO A 550 5.64 -24.03 -31.14
CA PRO A 550 5.98 -25.26 -30.41
C PRO A 550 7.39 -25.81 -30.67
N LYS A 551 8.02 -25.40 -31.78
CA LYS A 551 9.41 -25.72 -32.14
C LYS A 551 10.38 -24.56 -31.89
N GLY A 552 9.91 -23.41 -31.42
CA GLY A 552 10.76 -22.29 -31.00
C GLY A 552 11.65 -22.67 -29.82
N VAL A 553 12.80 -22.00 -29.71
CA VAL A 553 13.80 -22.22 -28.66
C VAL A 553 13.15 -22.06 -27.29
N SER A 554 12.39 -20.99 -27.06
CA SER A 554 11.71 -20.76 -25.77
C SER A 554 10.79 -21.90 -25.36
N ALA A 555 9.97 -22.40 -26.27
CA ALA A 555 9.04 -23.50 -25.99
C ALA A 555 9.79 -24.81 -25.69
N GLN A 556 10.88 -25.08 -26.40
CA GLN A 556 11.73 -26.26 -26.16
C GLN A 556 12.49 -26.16 -24.83
N THR A 557 13.03 -24.97 -24.51
CA THR A 557 13.71 -24.68 -23.25
C THR A 557 12.79 -24.90 -22.06
N LEU A 558 11.56 -24.36 -22.10
CA LEU A 558 10.58 -24.54 -21.02
C LEU A 558 10.18 -26.01 -20.84
N ARG A 559 9.99 -26.76 -21.93
CA ARG A 559 9.74 -28.21 -21.86
C ARG A 559 10.90 -28.94 -21.22
N THR A 560 12.13 -28.64 -21.61
CA THR A 560 13.34 -29.29 -21.10
C THR A 560 13.51 -29.00 -19.61
N ILE A 561 13.35 -27.73 -19.18
CA ILE A 561 13.43 -27.38 -17.77
C ILE A 561 12.34 -28.10 -16.96
N GLY A 562 11.08 -28.08 -17.43
CA GLY A 562 9.95 -28.67 -16.70
C GLY A 562 9.98 -30.20 -16.63
N SER A 563 10.41 -30.87 -17.69
CA SER A 563 10.37 -32.34 -17.78
C SER A 563 11.68 -33.04 -17.43
N ALA A 564 12.83 -32.38 -17.61
CA ALA A 564 14.15 -33.00 -17.41
C ALA A 564 14.96 -32.36 -16.28
N VAL A 565 14.86 -31.05 -16.04
CA VAL A 565 15.68 -30.38 -15.01
C VAL A 565 14.99 -30.37 -13.66
N LEU A 566 13.79 -29.77 -13.53
CA LEU A 566 13.10 -29.62 -12.25
C LEU A 566 12.83 -30.96 -11.53
N PRO A 567 12.41 -32.05 -12.21
CA PRO A 567 12.14 -33.33 -11.53
C PRO A 567 13.38 -34.00 -10.92
N ARG A 568 14.60 -33.58 -11.31
CA ARG A 568 15.85 -34.13 -10.76
C ARG A 568 16.17 -33.59 -9.37
N PHE A 569 15.51 -32.53 -8.91
CA PHE A 569 15.74 -31.93 -7.60
C PHE A 569 14.55 -32.18 -6.68
N PRO A 570 14.74 -32.23 -5.35
CA PRO A 570 13.62 -32.34 -4.42
C PRO A 570 12.59 -31.24 -4.66
N ALA A 571 11.31 -31.62 -4.57
CA ALA A 571 10.21 -30.67 -4.71
C ALA A 571 10.43 -29.50 -3.74
N SER A 572 10.13 -28.28 -4.20
CA SER A 572 10.27 -27.03 -3.44
C SER A 572 11.70 -26.50 -3.20
N VAL A 573 12.75 -27.06 -3.82
CA VAL A 573 14.12 -26.48 -3.73
C VAL A 573 14.39 -25.44 -4.83
N ILE A 574 13.79 -25.63 -6.01
CA ILE A 574 13.95 -24.75 -7.17
C ILE A 574 12.58 -24.27 -7.66
N GLU A 575 12.47 -22.97 -7.94
CA GLU A 575 11.28 -22.35 -8.54
C GLU A 575 11.58 -21.87 -9.96
N GLN A 576 10.72 -22.21 -10.92
CA GLN A 576 10.82 -21.67 -12.27
C GLN A 576 9.98 -20.40 -12.38
N VAL A 577 10.60 -19.33 -12.89
CA VAL A 577 9.97 -18.04 -13.15
C VAL A 577 10.14 -17.71 -14.62
N VAL A 578 9.07 -17.33 -15.29
CA VAL A 578 9.08 -17.11 -16.74
C VAL A 578 8.57 -15.71 -17.03
N ILE A 579 9.36 -14.93 -17.76
CA ILE A 579 9.00 -13.58 -18.21
C ILE A 579 9.04 -13.57 -19.73
N HIS A 580 7.96 -13.18 -20.39
CA HIS A 580 7.91 -13.12 -21.86
C HIS A 580 7.95 -11.68 -22.39
N PRO A 581 8.54 -11.44 -23.58
CA PRO A 581 8.53 -10.15 -24.22
C PRO A 581 7.20 -9.96 -24.94
N ARG A 582 7.06 -8.88 -25.70
CA ARG A 582 5.91 -8.70 -26.57
C ARG A 582 5.93 -9.78 -27.67
N LEU A 583 4.88 -10.59 -27.72
CA LEU A 583 4.74 -11.68 -28.70
C LEU A 583 3.98 -11.21 -29.94
N SER A 584 4.10 -11.94 -31.05
CA SER A 584 3.56 -11.56 -32.37
C SER A 584 2.04 -11.57 -32.46
N ARG A 585 1.36 -12.31 -31.58
CA ARG A 585 -0.10 -12.42 -31.51
C ARG A 585 -0.57 -12.66 -30.09
N GLU A 586 -1.87 -12.43 -29.85
CA GLU A 586 -2.53 -12.88 -28.62
C GLU A 586 -2.57 -14.40 -28.53
N PHE A 587 -2.57 -14.92 -27.30
CA PHE A 587 -2.46 -16.35 -27.01
C PHE A 587 -3.31 -16.76 -25.80
N THR A 588 -3.60 -18.05 -25.73
CA THR A 588 -4.25 -18.71 -24.60
C THR A 588 -3.29 -19.72 -23.97
N TRP A 589 -3.65 -20.29 -22.81
CA TRP A 589 -2.85 -21.37 -22.19
C TRP A 589 -2.63 -22.59 -23.09
N ARG A 590 -3.47 -22.80 -24.12
CA ARG A 590 -3.31 -23.91 -25.08
C ARG A 590 -2.20 -23.68 -26.10
N ASP A 591 -1.83 -22.41 -26.32
CA ASP A 591 -0.76 -22.03 -27.23
C ASP A 591 0.64 -22.16 -26.59
N LEU A 592 0.71 -22.38 -25.27
CA LEU A 592 1.94 -22.45 -24.49
C LEU A 592 2.30 -23.90 -24.13
N PRO A 593 3.56 -24.20 -23.81
CA PRO A 593 3.96 -25.51 -23.25
C PRO A 593 3.16 -25.86 -21.99
N ALA A 594 2.68 -27.09 -21.88
CA ALA A 594 1.88 -27.53 -20.74
C ALA A 594 2.67 -27.49 -19.42
N GLU A 595 3.99 -27.65 -19.51
CA GLU A 595 4.94 -27.55 -18.42
C GLU A 595 4.91 -26.17 -17.75
N LEU A 596 4.70 -25.10 -18.54
CA LEU A 596 4.57 -23.75 -18.01
C LEU A 596 3.36 -23.63 -17.08
N LYS A 597 2.21 -24.21 -17.48
CA LYS A 597 1.00 -24.23 -16.63
C LYS A 597 1.22 -25.09 -15.38
N ARG A 598 1.95 -26.20 -15.50
CA ARG A 598 2.22 -27.11 -14.39
C ARG A 598 3.16 -26.54 -13.34
N HIS A 599 4.23 -25.86 -13.76
CA HIS A 599 5.34 -25.46 -12.87
C HIS A 599 5.40 -23.95 -12.60
N SER A 600 4.81 -23.12 -13.47
CA SER A 600 5.00 -21.66 -13.42
C SER A 600 3.72 -20.87 -13.68
N GLU A 601 2.53 -21.44 -13.45
CA GLU A 601 1.27 -20.72 -13.67
C GLU A 601 1.25 -19.36 -12.96
N MET A 602 1.60 -19.36 -11.67
CA MET A 602 1.61 -18.15 -10.84
C MET A 602 2.92 -17.36 -10.92
N SER A 603 3.90 -17.85 -11.66
CA SER A 603 5.22 -17.21 -11.89
C SER A 603 5.50 -16.97 -13.36
N PHE A 604 4.44 -16.85 -14.18
CA PHE A 604 4.51 -16.46 -15.59
C PHE A 604 4.05 -15.01 -15.77
N TYR A 605 4.91 -14.18 -16.34
CA TYR A 605 4.77 -12.73 -16.35
C TYR A 605 5.00 -12.12 -17.73
N SER A 606 4.27 -11.04 -18.01
CA SER A 606 4.54 -10.14 -19.13
C SER A 606 5.61 -9.12 -18.72
N GLY A 607 6.74 -9.13 -19.43
CA GLY A 607 7.89 -8.26 -19.19
C GLY A 607 7.91 -6.98 -20.01
N TYR A 608 6.79 -6.57 -20.62
CA TYR A 608 6.70 -5.37 -21.45
C TYR A 608 5.52 -4.45 -21.12
N GLU A 609 4.55 -4.90 -20.31
CA GLU A 609 3.32 -4.15 -20.07
C GLU A 609 3.45 -3.06 -18.99
N MET A 610 4.46 -3.14 -18.13
CA MET A 610 4.67 -2.24 -17.00
C MET A 610 6.05 -1.60 -17.10
N ASP A 611 7.09 -2.33 -16.69
CA ASP A 611 8.47 -1.99 -17.01
C ASP A 611 8.93 -2.81 -18.23
N ASP A 612 9.89 -2.28 -18.98
CA ASP A 612 10.58 -3.02 -20.03
C ASP A 612 11.68 -3.87 -19.39
N VAL A 613 11.30 -5.06 -18.93
CA VAL A 613 12.17 -5.96 -18.17
C VAL A 613 13.37 -6.39 -19.01
N TYR A 614 13.18 -6.58 -20.32
CA TYR A 614 14.22 -6.99 -21.25
C TYR A 614 15.29 -5.90 -21.36
N LYS A 615 14.88 -4.65 -21.55
CA LYS A 615 15.81 -3.52 -21.57
C LYS A 615 16.53 -3.32 -20.24
N ILE A 616 15.82 -3.41 -19.11
CA ILE A 616 16.41 -3.22 -17.77
C ILE A 616 17.45 -4.31 -17.48
N TYR A 617 17.15 -5.56 -17.84
CA TYR A 617 18.04 -6.71 -17.61
C TYR A 617 19.10 -6.90 -18.69
N GLY A 618 19.08 -6.07 -19.73
CA GLY A 618 20.04 -6.14 -20.83
C GLY A 618 19.84 -7.38 -21.70
N VAL A 619 18.61 -7.84 -21.92
CA VAL A 619 18.33 -9.05 -22.71
C VAL A 619 17.67 -8.66 -24.03
N ASP A 620 18.22 -9.14 -25.15
CA ASP A 620 17.56 -9.02 -26.46
C ASP A 620 16.31 -9.90 -26.49
N ALA A 621 15.13 -9.29 -26.70
CA ALA A 621 13.85 -9.97 -26.78
C ALA A 621 13.74 -10.98 -27.94
N ALA A 622 14.61 -10.89 -28.96
CA ALA A 622 14.67 -11.87 -30.04
C ALA A 622 15.43 -13.14 -29.63
N GLN A 623 16.39 -13.03 -28.71
CA GLN A 623 17.25 -14.15 -28.28
C GLN A 623 16.80 -14.75 -26.94
N GLY A 624 16.34 -13.92 -26.01
CA GLY A 624 16.03 -14.30 -24.64
C GLY A 624 17.27 -14.71 -23.83
N ALA A 625 17.06 -15.09 -22.58
CA ALA A 625 18.13 -15.54 -21.67
C ALA A 625 17.59 -16.43 -20.53
N LEU A 626 18.47 -17.23 -19.96
CA LEU A 626 18.28 -17.90 -18.68
C LEU A 626 19.20 -17.26 -17.63
N ALA A 627 18.69 -17.10 -16.41
CA ALA A 627 19.49 -16.74 -15.26
C ALA A 627 19.12 -17.61 -14.05
N VAL A 628 20.12 -18.06 -13.30
CA VAL A 628 19.89 -18.71 -12.00
C VAL A 628 20.06 -17.67 -10.91
N VAL A 629 19.01 -17.46 -10.12
CA VAL A 629 18.99 -16.55 -8.97
C VAL A 629 19.11 -17.40 -7.71
N ARG A 630 20.06 -17.04 -6.85
CA ARG A 630 20.33 -17.68 -5.57
C ARG A 630 19.21 -17.41 -4.56
N PRO A 631 19.13 -18.21 -3.48
CA PRO A 631 18.18 -17.98 -2.40
C PRO A 631 18.23 -16.59 -1.76
N ASP A 632 19.39 -15.94 -1.77
CA ASP A 632 19.60 -14.58 -1.26
C ASP A 632 19.29 -13.47 -2.30
N GLY A 633 18.75 -13.84 -3.46
CA GLY A 633 18.34 -12.89 -4.50
C GLY A 633 19.48 -12.34 -5.36
N TYR A 634 20.68 -12.93 -5.29
CA TYR A 634 21.81 -12.62 -6.17
C TYR A 634 21.81 -13.52 -7.40
N VAL A 635 22.21 -12.98 -8.56
CA VAL A 635 22.38 -13.75 -9.79
C VAL A 635 23.63 -14.63 -9.63
N GLY A 636 23.48 -15.95 -9.78
CA GLY A 636 24.57 -16.91 -9.69
C GLY A 636 25.21 -17.22 -11.03
N THR A 637 24.41 -17.37 -12.08
CA THR A 637 24.91 -17.52 -13.46
C THR A 637 23.87 -17.07 -14.49
N VAL A 638 24.32 -16.82 -15.72
CA VAL A 638 23.49 -16.53 -16.90
C VAL A 638 23.86 -17.50 -18.03
N ALA A 639 22.89 -17.80 -18.90
CA ALA A 639 23.05 -18.70 -20.05
C ALA A 639 22.09 -18.29 -21.18
N ALA A 640 22.44 -18.61 -22.43
CA ALA A 640 21.50 -18.48 -23.55
C ALA A 640 20.32 -19.47 -23.39
N LEU A 641 19.18 -19.20 -24.05
CA LEU A 641 17.99 -20.05 -23.91
C LEU A 641 18.23 -21.52 -24.31
N ASP A 642 19.10 -21.77 -25.30
CA ASP A 642 19.47 -23.11 -25.78
C ASP A 642 20.55 -23.79 -24.93
N ASP A 643 21.23 -23.07 -24.03
CA ASP A 643 22.25 -23.60 -23.11
C ASP A 643 21.66 -23.99 -21.75
N VAL A 644 20.59 -24.81 -21.78
CA VAL A 644 19.96 -25.36 -20.57
C VAL A 644 20.96 -26.21 -19.76
N LYS A 645 21.93 -26.82 -20.43
CA LYS A 645 22.96 -27.66 -19.81
C LYS A 645 23.83 -26.88 -18.82
N ARG A 646 24.16 -25.61 -19.11
CA ARG A 646 24.88 -24.75 -18.17
C ARG A 646 24.08 -24.49 -16.89
N VAL A 647 22.78 -24.26 -17.01
CA VAL A 647 21.87 -24.09 -15.86
C VAL A 647 21.78 -25.37 -15.03
N GLU A 648 21.63 -26.52 -15.68
CA GLU A 648 21.62 -27.83 -15.04
C GLU A 648 22.92 -28.11 -14.29
N GLN A 649 24.08 -27.97 -14.93
CA GLN A 649 25.39 -28.16 -14.32
C GLN A 649 25.65 -27.20 -13.16
N TYR A 650 25.15 -25.96 -13.26
CA TYR A 650 25.22 -25.02 -12.15
C TYR A 650 24.40 -25.55 -10.97
N LEU A 651 23.15 -25.98 -11.18
CA LEU A 651 22.29 -26.44 -10.09
C LEU A 651 22.80 -27.75 -9.45
N GLU A 652 23.26 -28.72 -10.24
CA GLU A 652 23.81 -29.99 -9.73
C GLU A 652 25.03 -29.82 -8.81
N ARG A 653 25.84 -28.78 -9.03
CA ARG A 653 27.02 -28.49 -8.20
C ARG A 653 26.65 -27.90 -6.83
N HIS A 654 25.45 -27.33 -6.71
CA HIS A 654 25.05 -26.55 -5.54
C HIS A 654 23.77 -27.07 -4.88
N SER A 655 23.10 -28.03 -5.50
CA SER A 655 21.91 -28.70 -4.98
C SER A 655 21.95 -30.20 -5.29
N THR A 656 21.61 -31.04 -4.31
CA THR A 656 21.59 -32.50 -4.45
C THR A 656 20.47 -32.95 -5.40
N ALA A 657 20.85 -33.62 -6.50
CA ALA A 657 19.89 -34.28 -7.39
C ALA A 657 19.40 -35.61 -6.77
N GLN A 658 18.12 -35.96 -6.96
CA GLN A 658 17.57 -37.26 -6.59
C GLN A 658 18.24 -38.35 -7.44
N VAL A 659 18.94 -39.28 -6.78
CA VAL A 659 19.44 -40.52 -7.39
C VAL A 659 18.30 -41.54 -7.40
N GLU A 660 18.06 -42.18 -8.55
CA GLU A 660 16.97 -43.13 -8.83
C GLU A 660 16.63 -44.09 -7.66
N ARG A 661 15.36 -44.15 -7.27
CA ARG A 661 14.74 -45.39 -6.81
C ARG A 661 13.78 -45.89 -7.89
N VAL A 662 14.22 -46.96 -8.53
CA VAL A 662 13.51 -47.85 -9.46
C VAL A 662 12.04 -48.03 -9.08
N HIS A 663 11.18 -48.01 -10.11
CA HIS A 663 9.78 -48.42 -10.06
C HIS A 663 9.51 -49.60 -9.11
N SER A 664 8.77 -49.34 -8.04
CA SER A 664 7.81 -50.32 -7.54
C SER A 664 6.54 -49.58 -7.15
N GLY A 665 5.43 -49.94 -7.79
CA GLY A 665 4.12 -49.41 -7.46
C GLY A 665 3.72 -49.86 -6.06
N ARG A 666 3.74 -48.94 -5.11
CA ARG A 666 2.90 -48.95 -3.90
C ARG A 666 3.02 -47.57 -3.25
N HIS A 667 1.86 -46.97 -2.99
CA HIS A 667 1.74 -45.83 -2.08
C HIS A 667 2.52 -46.15 -0.80
N LEU A 668 3.46 -45.26 -0.44
CA LEU A 668 4.07 -45.22 0.87
C LEU A 668 3.51 -43.99 1.57
N ASP A 669 2.69 -44.29 2.58
CA ASP A 669 2.13 -43.39 3.56
C ASP A 669 3.22 -42.55 4.24
N ASP A 670 2.97 -41.26 4.39
CA ASP A 670 3.78 -40.40 5.24
C ASP A 670 3.10 -40.28 6.61
N HIS A 671 3.73 -40.89 7.60
CA HIS A 671 3.33 -40.89 8.99
C HIS A 671 3.66 -39.55 9.64
N SER A 672 2.66 -38.90 10.25
CA SER A 672 2.90 -38.03 11.41
C SER A 672 1.91 -38.37 12.53
N VAL A 673 2.35 -39.29 13.39
CA VAL A 673 2.08 -39.43 14.84
C VAL A 673 0.71 -38.99 15.34
N TYR A 674 -0.21 -39.96 15.49
CA TYR A 674 -1.34 -39.89 16.41
C TYR A 674 -1.05 -40.71 17.66
N HIS A 675 -1.37 -40.15 18.82
CA HIS A 675 -1.74 -40.93 20.00
C HIS A 675 -3.15 -41.50 19.77
N SER A 676 -3.29 -42.81 19.88
CA SER A 676 -4.56 -43.55 19.80
C SER A 676 -5.34 -43.44 21.10
N ASP A 677 -6.68 -43.40 21.00
CA ASP A 677 -7.55 -44.20 21.86
C ASP A 677 -8.89 -44.50 21.15
N ASN A 678 -9.22 -45.81 21.13
CA ASN A 678 -10.52 -46.49 21.06
C ASN A 678 -11.31 -46.66 19.73
N GLU A 679 -11.22 -47.91 19.24
CA GLU A 679 -12.25 -48.86 18.76
C GLU A 679 -13.69 -48.40 18.48
N LEU A 680 -14.23 -48.77 17.31
CA LEU A 680 -15.27 -49.82 17.14
C LEU A 680 -15.70 -50.02 15.66
N ASP A 681 -15.95 -51.29 15.32
CA ASP A 681 -16.30 -51.90 14.04
C ASP A 681 -17.63 -51.46 13.38
N LEU A 682 -17.74 -51.57 12.04
CA LEU A 682 -18.61 -52.54 11.32
C LEU A 682 -18.83 -52.26 9.80
N ASP A 683 -19.14 -53.36 9.10
CA ASP A 683 -19.08 -53.74 7.68
C ASP A 683 -20.11 -53.22 6.63
N SER A 684 -19.69 -53.30 5.35
CA SER A 684 -20.38 -53.86 4.14
C SER A 684 -21.18 -53.04 3.07
N SER A 685 -20.65 -53.16 1.82
CA SER A 685 -21.25 -53.54 0.50
C SER A 685 -22.13 -52.63 -0.42
N SER A 686 -21.55 -52.35 -1.62
CA SER A 686 -21.98 -52.54 -3.04
C SER A 686 -23.16 -51.82 -3.77
N ASP A 687 -22.80 -51.28 -4.95
CA ASP A 687 -23.41 -51.30 -6.33
C ASP A 687 -24.53 -50.34 -6.85
N ASP A 688 -24.10 -49.45 -7.77
CA ASP A 688 -24.42 -49.32 -9.24
C ASP A 688 -25.70 -48.62 -9.84
N ARG A 689 -25.43 -47.75 -10.86
CA ARG A 689 -26.22 -47.23 -12.05
C ARG A 689 -27.21 -46.02 -12.05
N GLY A 690 -26.86 -44.95 -12.82
CA GLY A 690 -27.42 -44.52 -14.16
C GLY A 690 -28.66 -43.58 -14.37
N GLU A 691 -28.43 -42.34 -14.89
CA GLU A 691 -29.20 -41.38 -15.80
C GLU A 691 -30.70 -40.99 -15.55
N LYS A 692 -31.32 -39.81 -15.85
CA LYS A 692 -31.07 -38.41 -16.35
C LYS A 692 -32.39 -37.55 -16.22
N ASP A 693 -32.28 -36.21 -16.29
CA ASP A 693 -33.27 -35.11 -16.62
C ASP A 693 -34.10 -34.32 -15.55
N GLU A 694 -33.64 -33.07 -15.28
CA GLU A 694 -34.29 -31.71 -15.10
C GLU A 694 -35.50 -31.40 -14.13
N PRO A 695 -35.79 -30.12 -13.71
CA PRO A 695 -35.01 -29.19 -12.86
C PRO A 695 -35.87 -28.40 -11.80
N VAL A 696 -35.62 -28.44 -10.47
CA VAL A 696 -36.10 -27.41 -9.50
C VAL A 696 -35.15 -27.21 -8.29
N LEU A 697 -34.98 -25.92 -8.00
CA LEU A 697 -34.34 -25.11 -6.95
C LEU A 697 -34.13 -25.63 -5.50
N GLU A 698 -32.95 -25.20 -5.00
CA GLU A 698 -32.63 -24.65 -3.66
C GLU A 698 -31.94 -25.54 -2.57
N VAL A 699 -30.76 -25.07 -2.16
CA VAL A 699 -30.22 -24.86 -0.78
C VAL A 699 -28.85 -25.52 -0.48
N ARG A 700 -27.86 -24.65 -0.18
CA ARG A 700 -26.58 -24.82 0.58
C ARG A 700 -25.81 -26.15 0.44
N GLY A 701 -24.63 -26.11 -0.19
CA GLY A 701 -23.64 -27.19 0.00
C GLY A 701 -22.46 -27.34 -0.97
N GLY A 702 -22.45 -26.75 -2.17
CA GLY A 702 -21.32 -26.86 -3.11
C GLY A 702 -21.63 -26.37 -4.54
N VAL A 703 -20.74 -25.51 -5.10
CA VAL A 703 -20.26 -25.29 -6.51
C VAL A 703 -21.28 -25.41 -7.68
N VAL A 704 -21.44 -24.58 -8.74
CA VAL A 704 -20.86 -23.34 -9.35
C VAL A 704 -21.83 -22.86 -10.47
N ASN A 705 -21.91 -21.55 -10.79
CA ASN A 705 -21.96 -21.08 -12.20
C ASN A 705 -21.49 -19.61 -12.31
N GLU A 706 -20.33 -19.37 -12.91
CA GLU A 706 -20.00 -18.08 -13.56
C GLU A 706 -19.26 -18.36 -14.87
N ARG A 707 -20.03 -18.71 -15.91
CA ARG A 707 -19.77 -18.18 -17.25
C ARG A 707 -20.73 -17.00 -17.43
N ASP A 708 -20.21 -15.79 -17.37
CA ASP A 708 -20.22 -14.99 -18.59
C ASP A 708 -19.05 -13.99 -18.60
N ARG A 709 -18.47 -13.94 -19.79
CA ARG A 709 -17.21 -13.33 -20.15
C ARG A 709 -17.37 -11.83 -20.32
N ASP A 710 -16.41 -11.12 -19.70
CA ASP A 710 -15.57 -10.12 -20.36
C ASP A 710 -16.19 -8.76 -20.72
N LEU A 711 -15.31 -7.79 -20.99
CA LEU A 711 -15.50 -6.34 -21.22
C LEU A 711 -15.52 -5.54 -19.90
N GLU A 712 -14.43 -5.07 -19.28
CA GLU A 712 -13.20 -4.52 -19.84
C GLU A 712 -12.02 -4.73 -18.86
N ALA A 713 -11.03 -5.54 -19.25
CA ALA A 713 -9.84 -5.81 -18.46
C ALA A 713 -8.89 -4.61 -18.40
N GLY A 714 -8.64 -4.08 -17.20
CA GLY A 714 -7.41 -3.32 -16.92
C GLY A 714 -7.35 -2.61 -15.57
N ALA A 715 -6.91 -3.35 -14.53
CA ALA A 715 -6.02 -2.93 -13.42
C ALA A 715 -5.78 -1.41 -13.24
N GLN A 716 -5.84 -0.81 -12.04
CA GLN A 716 -5.44 -1.31 -10.73
C GLN A 716 -5.57 -0.15 -9.74
N ALA A 717 -5.34 -0.44 -8.46
CA ALA A 717 -4.90 0.60 -7.54
C ALA A 717 -6.03 1.05 -6.63
N ALA A 718 -6.00 0.65 -5.37
CA ALA A 718 -6.52 1.50 -4.33
C ALA A 718 -6.41 0.83 -2.96
N ALA A 719 -5.21 0.94 -2.36
CA ALA A 719 -4.92 0.83 -0.93
C ALA A 719 -5.68 1.90 -0.11
N GLY A 720 -5.67 1.85 1.23
CA GLY A 720 -6.50 2.70 2.12
C GLY A 720 -5.95 4.07 2.56
N LEU A 721 -6.78 4.75 3.38
CA LEU A 721 -6.50 5.98 4.17
C LEU A 721 -6.70 7.33 3.43
N GLU A 722 -7.44 8.30 3.99
CA GLU A 722 -7.03 9.07 5.17
C GLU A 722 -8.19 9.85 5.81
N LYS A 723 -8.02 10.18 7.11
CA LYS A 723 -8.10 11.56 7.61
C LYS A 723 -7.48 11.70 9.01
N SER A 724 -6.34 12.37 9.10
CA SER A 724 -6.15 13.46 10.06
C SER A 724 -5.05 14.40 9.57
N ARG A 725 -5.29 15.70 9.78
CA ARG A 725 -4.56 16.84 9.24
C ARG A 725 -3.29 17.11 10.04
N THR A 726 -2.22 17.50 9.38
CA THR A 726 -1.10 18.24 9.99
C THR A 726 -0.88 19.58 9.31
N ALA A 727 -0.41 20.50 10.14
CA ALA A 727 -0.19 21.91 9.88
C ALA A 727 1.07 22.15 9.01
N ARG A 728 1.05 23.31 8.35
CA ARG A 728 2.12 23.87 7.51
C ARG A 728 3.45 24.01 8.25
N SER A 729 4.57 23.83 7.55
CA SER A 729 5.73 24.74 7.64
C SER A 729 6.60 24.68 6.38
N ASP A 730 7.01 25.85 5.91
CA ASP A 730 7.63 26.18 4.63
C ASP A 730 9.14 25.86 4.54
N LYS A 731 9.58 25.42 3.35
CA LYS A 731 10.66 25.97 2.48
C LYS A 731 11.45 24.87 1.76
N SER A 732 10.88 24.33 0.69
CA SER A 732 11.67 23.99 -0.49
C SER A 732 12.26 25.29 -1.04
N ARG A 733 13.58 25.35 -1.22
CA ARG A 733 14.16 26.37 -2.11
C ARG A 733 13.62 26.01 -3.49
N ALA A 734 12.73 26.88 -3.94
CA ALA A 734 11.97 26.74 -5.15
C ALA A 734 12.90 26.36 -6.31
N ASP A 735 12.58 25.26 -6.98
CA ASP A 735 12.91 25.17 -8.39
C ASP A 735 12.39 26.47 -9.02
N PRO A 736 13.27 27.35 -9.53
CA PRO A 736 12.88 28.68 -9.99
C PRO A 736 11.92 28.61 -11.18
N LYS A 737 11.75 27.42 -11.78
CA LYS A 737 10.85 27.15 -12.88
C LYS A 737 9.64 26.30 -12.45
N LEU A 738 9.58 25.83 -11.20
CA LEU A 738 8.38 25.19 -10.65
C LEU A 738 7.36 26.27 -10.26
N VAL A 739 6.23 26.26 -10.95
CA VAL A 739 5.18 27.25 -10.73
C VAL A 739 4.25 26.79 -9.61
N THR A 740 4.48 27.33 -8.41
CA THR A 740 3.65 27.15 -7.21
C THR A 740 3.01 28.47 -6.76
N TRP A 741 2.23 28.45 -5.69
CA TRP A 741 1.74 29.67 -5.04
C TRP A 741 2.91 30.51 -4.48
N ASN A 742 2.79 31.84 -4.50
CA ASN A 742 3.79 32.78 -3.98
C ASN A 742 3.92 32.78 -2.45
N GLY A 743 3.16 31.92 -1.75
CA GLY A 743 3.12 31.82 -0.31
C GLY A 743 1.77 31.35 0.22
N PRO A 744 1.65 31.19 1.55
CA PRO A 744 0.43 30.73 2.22
C PRO A 744 -0.80 31.64 2.01
N ASP A 745 -0.58 32.91 1.68
CA ASP A 745 -1.60 33.97 1.52
C ASP A 745 -1.75 34.46 0.07
N ASP A 746 -1.26 33.71 -0.91
CA ASP A 746 -1.40 34.06 -2.34
C ASP A 746 -2.88 34.34 -2.69
N PRO A 747 -3.22 35.53 -3.25
CA PRO A 747 -4.59 35.93 -3.56
C PRO A 747 -5.22 35.13 -4.71
N GLU A 748 -4.41 34.47 -5.56
CA GLU A 748 -4.90 33.58 -6.61
C GLU A 748 -5.40 32.24 -6.06
N ASN A 749 -4.97 31.84 -4.86
CA ASN A 749 -5.45 30.62 -4.21
C ASN A 749 -6.92 30.81 -3.78
N PRO A 750 -7.87 29.97 -4.26
CA PRO A 750 -9.28 30.10 -3.93
C PRO A 750 -9.60 30.04 -2.43
N LYS A 751 -8.74 29.40 -1.64
CA LYS A 751 -8.83 29.37 -0.17
C LYS A 751 -8.59 30.73 0.49
N ASN A 752 -7.96 31.67 -0.20
CA ASN A 752 -7.65 33.01 0.29
C ASN A 752 -8.59 34.09 -0.29
N TRP A 753 -9.54 33.75 -1.16
CA TRP A 753 -10.50 34.71 -1.70
C TRP A 753 -11.34 35.40 -0.61
N PRO A 754 -11.77 36.66 -0.85
CA PRO A 754 -12.72 37.34 0.02
C PRO A 754 -13.98 36.51 0.22
N MET A 755 -14.54 36.54 1.43
CA MET A 755 -15.69 35.72 1.80
C MET A 755 -16.90 35.96 0.88
N LYS A 756 -17.10 37.20 0.41
CA LYS A 756 -18.14 37.55 -0.57
C LYS A 756 -18.00 36.75 -1.89
N LYS A 757 -16.78 36.63 -2.40
CA LYS A 757 -16.47 35.89 -3.64
C LYS A 757 -16.67 34.39 -3.47
N LYS A 758 -16.28 33.84 -2.32
CA LYS A 758 -16.51 32.42 -1.98
C LYS A 758 -17.99 32.09 -1.88
N TRP A 759 -18.78 32.96 -1.23
CA TRP A 759 -20.23 32.78 -1.13
C TRP A 759 -20.93 32.96 -2.48
N ALA A 760 -20.50 33.89 -3.32
CA ALA A 760 -21.02 34.02 -4.68
C ALA A 760 -20.86 32.69 -5.44
N ALA A 761 -19.66 32.08 -5.43
CA ALA A 761 -19.44 30.79 -6.06
C ALA A 761 -20.31 29.66 -5.47
N VAL A 762 -20.44 29.58 -4.14
CA VAL A 762 -21.28 28.55 -3.48
C VAL A 762 -22.74 28.71 -3.83
N VAL A 763 -23.28 29.93 -3.76
CA VAL A 763 -24.69 30.19 -4.08
C VAL A 763 -24.96 29.85 -5.54
N THR A 764 -24.10 30.27 -6.46
CA THR A 764 -24.27 29.97 -7.89
C THR A 764 -24.22 28.48 -8.19
N VAL A 765 -23.26 27.73 -7.65
CA VAL A 765 -23.22 26.26 -7.79
C VAL A 765 -24.43 25.58 -7.14
N SER A 766 -24.91 26.11 -6.00
CA SER A 766 -26.11 25.60 -5.34
C SER A 766 -27.36 25.84 -6.22
N CYS A 767 -27.45 26.97 -6.91
CA CYS A 767 -28.52 27.26 -7.87
C CYS A 767 -28.48 26.30 -9.08
N PHE A 768 -27.30 26.03 -9.66
CA PHE A 768 -27.15 24.99 -10.69
C PHE A 768 -27.57 23.60 -10.18
N THR A 769 -27.30 23.31 -8.91
CA THR A 769 -27.68 22.04 -8.29
C THR A 769 -29.18 21.97 -7.96
N PHE A 770 -29.81 23.12 -7.73
CA PHE A 770 -31.24 23.24 -7.42
C PHE A 770 -32.12 23.09 -8.67
N ILE A 771 -31.76 23.76 -9.77
CA ILE A 771 -32.61 23.83 -10.96
C ILE A 771 -32.84 22.47 -11.63
N SER A 772 -31.84 21.58 -11.58
CA SER A 772 -31.92 20.30 -12.27
C SER A 772 -32.92 19.32 -11.61
N PRO A 773 -32.90 19.06 -10.28
CA PRO A 773 -33.94 18.28 -9.61
C PRO A 773 -35.35 18.89 -9.72
N VAL A 774 -35.46 20.22 -9.71
CA VAL A 774 -36.73 20.92 -9.99
C VAL A 774 -37.24 20.51 -11.38
N SER A 775 -36.45 20.70 -12.44
CA SER A 775 -36.85 20.34 -13.81
C SER A 775 -37.13 18.84 -14.00
N SER A 776 -36.44 17.97 -13.27
CA SER A 776 -36.68 16.52 -13.33
C SER A 776 -38.10 16.13 -12.90
N SER A 777 -38.62 16.79 -11.87
CA SER A 777 -39.89 16.45 -11.20
C SER A 777 -41.07 17.33 -11.65
N MET A 778 -40.79 18.53 -12.15
CA MET A 778 -41.81 19.50 -12.59
C MET A 778 -42.72 19.00 -13.70
N VAL A 779 -42.32 17.95 -14.42
CA VAL A 779 -43.11 17.32 -15.49
C VAL A 779 -44.20 16.38 -14.96
N ALA A 780 -44.11 15.90 -13.72
CA ALA A 780 -45.05 14.90 -13.18
C ALA A 780 -46.53 15.31 -13.31
N PRO A 781 -46.95 16.54 -12.94
CA PRO A 781 -48.35 16.96 -13.08
C PRO A 781 -48.78 17.18 -14.55
N ALA A 782 -47.81 17.42 -15.45
CA ALA A 782 -48.06 17.70 -16.87
C ALA A 782 -48.03 16.43 -17.74
N LEU A 783 -47.74 15.27 -17.16
CA LEU A 783 -47.44 14.04 -17.88
C LEU A 783 -48.63 13.54 -18.71
N SER A 784 -49.85 13.63 -18.16
CA SER A 784 -51.08 13.27 -18.85
C SER A 784 -51.32 14.17 -20.07
N SER A 785 -51.11 15.49 -19.93
CA SER A 785 -51.26 16.44 -21.03
C SER A 785 -50.22 16.24 -22.13
N ILE A 786 -48.97 15.91 -21.78
CA ILE A 786 -47.93 15.56 -22.75
C ILE A 786 -48.29 14.28 -23.51
N SER A 787 -48.82 13.29 -22.80
CA SER A 787 -49.20 12.00 -23.39
C SER A 787 -50.35 12.15 -24.38
N ALA A 788 -51.33 13.00 -24.07
CA ALA A 788 -52.41 13.35 -24.97
C ALA A 788 -51.90 14.08 -26.23
N ASP A 789 -51.07 15.12 -26.07
CA ASP A 789 -50.53 15.90 -27.20
C ASP A 789 -49.67 15.05 -28.16
N PHE A 790 -48.92 14.06 -27.65
CA PHE A 790 -48.05 13.20 -28.45
C PHE A 790 -48.69 11.85 -28.84
N ASN A 791 -49.97 11.64 -28.55
CA ASN A 791 -50.67 10.38 -28.77
C ASN A 791 -49.91 9.16 -28.21
N ILE A 792 -49.43 9.29 -26.97
CA ILE A 792 -48.76 8.21 -26.25
C ILE A 792 -49.85 7.35 -25.59
N THR A 793 -50.15 6.20 -26.19
CA THR A 793 -51.12 5.22 -25.66
C THR A 793 -50.51 4.23 -24.67
N ASP A 794 -49.18 4.15 -24.61
CA ASP A 794 -48.45 3.24 -23.75
C ASP A 794 -48.01 3.97 -22.46
N GLU A 795 -48.50 3.51 -21.32
CA GLU A 795 -48.20 4.09 -20.01
C GLU A 795 -46.73 4.02 -19.63
N VAL A 796 -45.98 3.01 -20.11
CA VAL A 796 -44.53 2.91 -19.91
C VAL A 796 -43.83 4.04 -20.66
N ILE A 797 -44.23 4.31 -21.90
CA ILE A 797 -43.65 5.40 -22.71
C ILE A 797 -44.00 6.77 -22.09
N SER A 798 -45.18 6.89 -21.47
CA SER A 798 -45.53 8.08 -20.70
C SER A 798 -44.56 8.28 -19.53
N GLN A 799 -44.42 7.28 -18.65
CA GLN A 799 -43.51 7.34 -17.49
C GLN A 799 -42.03 7.47 -17.89
N LEU A 800 -41.64 6.96 -19.06
CA LEU A 800 -40.32 7.13 -19.64
C LEU A 800 -40.00 8.61 -19.90
N THR A 801 -41.00 9.40 -20.31
CA THR A 801 -40.83 10.84 -20.54
C THR A 801 -40.42 11.58 -19.26
N LEU A 802 -40.91 11.16 -18.09
CA LEU A 802 -40.48 11.73 -16.80
C LEU A 802 -39.11 11.19 -16.37
N SER A 803 -38.99 9.86 -16.34
CA SER A 803 -37.91 9.14 -15.65
C SER A 803 -36.59 9.12 -16.42
N VAL A 804 -36.59 9.25 -17.75
CA VAL A 804 -35.36 9.23 -18.58
C VAL A 804 -34.36 10.33 -18.20
N PHE A 805 -34.84 11.44 -17.65
CA PHE A 805 -33.98 12.50 -17.12
C PHE A 805 -33.09 11.98 -15.96
N ILE A 806 -33.63 11.07 -15.13
CA ILE A 806 -32.92 10.45 -14.00
C ILE A 806 -31.99 9.34 -14.48
N LEU A 807 -32.31 8.65 -15.59
CA LEU A 807 -31.36 7.73 -16.22
C LEU A 807 -30.06 8.45 -16.59
N ALA A 808 -30.16 9.67 -17.10
CA ALA A 808 -28.99 10.47 -17.41
C ALA A 808 -28.17 10.86 -16.15
N TYR A 809 -28.79 10.95 -14.97
CA TYR A 809 -28.06 11.10 -13.70
C TYR A 809 -27.25 9.86 -13.31
N ALA A 810 -27.58 8.67 -13.82
CA ALA A 810 -26.76 7.47 -13.60
C ALA A 810 -25.47 7.53 -14.41
N VAL A 811 -25.50 8.19 -15.58
CA VAL A 811 -24.41 8.24 -16.55
C VAL A 811 -23.53 9.48 -16.35
N GLY A 812 -24.14 10.67 -16.29
CA GLY A 812 -23.44 11.96 -16.35
C GLY A 812 -22.34 12.17 -15.31
N PRO A 813 -22.58 11.93 -14.00
CA PRO A 813 -21.58 12.09 -12.95
C PRO A 813 -20.31 11.25 -13.16
N LEU A 814 -20.42 10.09 -13.82
CA LEU A 814 -19.29 9.20 -14.09
C LEU A 814 -18.27 9.83 -15.06
N PHE A 815 -18.73 10.68 -15.97
CA PHE A 815 -17.87 11.37 -16.96
C PHE A 815 -17.55 12.81 -16.54
N LEU A 816 -18.56 13.56 -16.10
CA LEU A 816 -18.45 15.00 -15.85
C LEU A 816 -17.61 15.30 -14.60
N GLY A 817 -17.63 14.43 -13.59
CA GLY A 817 -16.76 14.54 -12.41
C GLY A 817 -15.26 14.52 -12.80
N PRO A 818 -14.75 13.44 -13.42
CA PRO A 818 -13.36 13.35 -13.87
C PRO A 818 -12.96 14.42 -14.90
N LEU A 819 -13.84 14.76 -15.85
CA LEU A 819 -13.59 15.83 -16.82
C LEU A 819 -13.31 17.17 -16.12
N SER A 820 -13.98 17.44 -14.99
CA SER A 820 -13.77 18.68 -14.24
C SER A 820 -12.42 18.75 -13.53
N GLU A 821 -11.72 17.62 -13.35
CA GLU A 821 -10.36 17.56 -12.81
C GLU A 821 -9.30 17.73 -13.90
N ILE A 822 -9.69 17.53 -15.17
CA ILE A 822 -8.78 17.66 -16.33
C ILE A 822 -8.89 19.05 -16.95
N TYR A 823 -10.11 19.54 -17.16
CA TYR A 823 -10.38 20.79 -17.86
C TYR A 823 -10.69 21.96 -16.92
N GLY A 824 -10.87 21.69 -15.63
CA GLY A 824 -11.25 22.69 -14.62
C GLY A 824 -12.73 22.62 -14.24
N ARG A 825 -13.04 23.06 -13.01
CA ARG A 825 -14.37 22.90 -12.41
C ARG A 825 -15.40 23.76 -13.11
N VAL A 826 -15.04 25.00 -13.45
CA VAL A 826 -15.98 25.98 -14.00
C VAL A 826 -16.32 25.68 -15.44
N ILE A 827 -15.35 25.35 -16.30
CA ILE A 827 -15.64 25.07 -17.73
C ILE A 827 -16.63 23.91 -17.85
N VAL A 828 -16.41 22.82 -17.10
CA VAL A 828 -17.30 21.66 -17.17
C VAL A 828 -18.68 21.97 -16.58
N LEU A 829 -18.77 22.70 -15.47
CA LEU A 829 -20.06 23.14 -14.91
C LEU A 829 -20.85 24.00 -15.90
N GLN A 830 -20.18 24.96 -16.55
CA GLN A 830 -20.82 25.88 -17.49
C GLN A 830 -21.29 25.19 -18.77
N LEU A 831 -20.45 24.32 -19.34
CA LEU A 831 -20.81 23.57 -20.54
C LEU A 831 -21.93 22.56 -20.26
N ALA A 832 -21.89 21.90 -19.10
CA ALA A 832 -22.94 20.97 -18.73
C ALA A 832 -24.26 21.68 -18.43
N ASN A 833 -24.23 22.85 -17.78
CA ASN A 833 -25.43 23.63 -17.56
C ASN A 833 -25.98 24.22 -18.88
N LEU A 834 -25.11 24.66 -19.79
CA LEU A 834 -25.50 25.06 -21.14
C LEU A 834 -26.14 23.90 -21.94
N LEU A 835 -25.58 22.69 -21.80
CA LEU A 835 -26.17 21.48 -22.38
C LEU A 835 -27.59 21.25 -21.83
N TYR A 836 -27.75 21.36 -20.51
CA TYR A 836 -29.06 21.31 -19.87
C TYR A 836 -30.01 22.36 -20.45
N LEU A 837 -29.58 23.63 -20.51
CA LEU A 837 -30.40 24.73 -21.03
C LEU A 837 -30.90 24.48 -22.45
N VAL A 838 -29.98 24.14 -23.36
CA VAL A 838 -30.29 23.92 -24.79
C VAL A 838 -31.27 22.76 -24.96
N PHE A 839 -31.03 21.64 -24.30
CA PHE A 839 -31.88 20.46 -24.43
C PHE A 839 -33.19 20.58 -23.64
N ASN A 840 -33.23 21.34 -22.55
CA ASN A 840 -34.47 21.66 -21.84
C ASN A 840 -35.38 22.56 -22.68
N ILE A 841 -34.82 23.55 -23.39
CA ILE A 841 -35.56 24.30 -24.44
C ILE A 841 -36.04 23.34 -25.53
N GLY A 842 -35.16 22.43 -25.96
CA GLY A 842 -35.46 21.34 -26.90
C GLY A 842 -36.68 20.50 -26.52
N CYS A 843 -36.92 20.27 -25.23
CA CYS A 843 -38.11 19.58 -24.74
C CYS A 843 -39.38 20.41 -24.94
N GLY A 844 -39.33 21.72 -24.69
CA GLY A 844 -40.47 22.63 -24.88
C GLY A 844 -40.90 22.77 -26.34
N VAL A 845 -39.95 22.71 -27.29
CA VAL A 845 -40.22 22.78 -28.73
C VAL A 845 -40.50 21.43 -29.38
N SER A 846 -40.36 20.33 -28.64
CA SER A 846 -40.51 18.99 -29.20
C SER A 846 -41.94 18.75 -29.74
N GLN A 847 -42.00 18.04 -30.86
CA GLN A 847 -43.26 17.71 -31.55
C GLN A 847 -43.56 16.21 -31.54
N THR A 848 -42.61 15.39 -31.10
CA THR A 848 -42.73 13.94 -31.07
C THR A 848 -42.24 13.38 -29.74
N LYS A 849 -42.78 12.22 -29.34
CA LYS A 849 -42.35 11.49 -28.14
C LYS A 849 -40.84 11.16 -28.15
N VAL A 850 -40.28 10.81 -29.33
CA VAL A 850 -38.86 10.48 -29.45
C VAL A 850 -37.98 11.72 -29.22
N GLN A 851 -38.33 12.86 -29.84
CA GLN A 851 -37.62 14.12 -29.60
C GLN A 851 -37.67 14.51 -28.12
N MET A 852 -38.85 14.38 -27.48
CA MET A 852 -39.00 14.66 -26.05
C MET A 852 -38.09 13.78 -25.18
N ILE A 853 -38.09 12.47 -25.40
CA ILE A 853 -37.27 11.52 -24.62
C ILE A 853 -35.77 11.81 -24.81
N VAL A 854 -35.32 12.00 -26.05
CA VAL A 854 -33.91 12.29 -26.37
C VAL A 854 -33.48 13.62 -25.76
N CYS A 855 -34.27 14.68 -25.93
CA CYS A 855 -33.98 15.98 -25.34
C CYS A 855 -33.95 15.91 -23.80
N ARG A 856 -34.87 15.18 -23.16
CA ARG A 856 -34.87 15.01 -21.70
C ARG A 856 -33.66 14.24 -21.20
N PHE A 857 -33.19 13.22 -21.94
CA PHE A 857 -31.97 12.51 -21.58
C PHE A 857 -30.75 13.45 -21.59
N PHE A 858 -30.55 14.22 -22.66
CA PHE A 858 -29.41 15.14 -22.73
C PHE A 858 -29.53 16.32 -21.75
N ALA A 859 -30.76 16.79 -21.49
CA ALA A 859 -30.99 17.77 -20.43
C ALA A 859 -30.58 17.21 -19.07
N GLY A 860 -31.00 15.98 -18.74
CA GLY A 860 -30.59 15.30 -17.50
C GLY A 860 -29.09 15.06 -17.41
N LEU A 861 -28.42 14.78 -18.54
CA LEU A 861 -26.98 14.58 -18.59
C LEU A 861 -26.25 15.86 -18.17
N GLY A 862 -26.63 17.01 -18.73
CA GLY A 862 -26.11 18.32 -18.35
C GLY A 862 -26.42 18.69 -16.90
N GLY A 863 -27.66 18.47 -16.48
CA GLY A 863 -28.15 18.81 -15.14
C GLY A 863 -27.56 17.95 -14.01
N SER A 864 -26.91 16.84 -14.33
CA SER A 864 -26.25 15.97 -13.36
C SER A 864 -24.88 16.48 -12.88
N ALA A 865 -24.22 17.35 -13.65
CA ALA A 865 -22.84 17.78 -13.37
C ALA A 865 -22.68 18.54 -12.02
N PRO A 866 -23.58 19.48 -11.67
CA PRO A 866 -23.49 20.21 -10.41
C PRO A 866 -23.55 19.33 -9.16
N LEU A 867 -24.25 18.19 -9.24
CA LEU A 867 -24.33 17.19 -8.16
C LEU A 867 -22.98 16.48 -7.92
N ALA A 868 -22.19 16.27 -8.97
CA ALA A 868 -20.88 15.62 -8.88
C ALA A 868 -19.75 16.59 -8.55
N ILE A 869 -19.78 17.79 -9.15
CA ILE A 869 -18.68 18.75 -9.11
C ILE A 869 -18.81 19.71 -7.91
N GLY A 870 -20.03 19.97 -7.44
CA GLY A 870 -20.29 21.00 -6.42
C GLY A 870 -19.53 20.78 -5.11
N GLY A 871 -19.46 19.53 -4.63
CA GLY A 871 -18.65 19.19 -3.44
C GLY A 871 -17.15 19.50 -3.62
N GLY A 872 -16.62 19.37 -4.85
CA GLY A 872 -15.25 19.73 -5.20
C GLY A 872 -15.01 21.24 -5.11
N VAL A 873 -15.92 22.04 -5.69
CA VAL A 873 -15.86 23.52 -5.62
C VAL A 873 -15.85 24.02 -4.17
N LEU A 874 -16.68 23.42 -3.30
CA LEU A 874 -16.71 23.77 -1.88
C LEU A 874 -15.39 23.41 -1.17
N SER A 875 -14.76 22.28 -1.52
CA SER A 875 -13.47 21.86 -0.96
C SER A 875 -12.32 22.78 -1.40
N ASP A 876 -12.37 23.26 -2.64
CA ASP A 876 -11.37 24.13 -3.22
C ASP A 876 -11.40 25.54 -2.60
N CYS A 877 -12.60 26.08 -2.33
CA CYS A 877 -12.78 27.45 -1.81
C CYS A 877 -12.68 27.57 -0.28
N PHE A 878 -13.09 26.54 0.49
CA PHE A 878 -13.19 26.64 1.95
C PHE A 878 -12.16 25.76 2.68
N LYS A 879 -11.50 26.35 3.68
CA LYS A 879 -10.66 25.60 4.62
C LYS A 879 -11.53 24.63 5.43
N PRO A 880 -11.03 23.45 5.85
CA PRO A 880 -11.88 22.43 6.46
C PRO A 880 -12.68 22.87 7.69
N GLU A 881 -12.21 23.85 8.46
CA GLU A 881 -12.93 24.47 9.60
C GLU A 881 -14.19 25.25 9.18
N GLN A 882 -14.23 25.76 7.94
CA GLN A 882 -15.28 26.66 7.44
C GLN A 882 -16.32 25.93 6.58
N ARG A 883 -16.12 24.65 6.28
CA ARG A 883 -16.95 23.89 5.31
C ARG A 883 -18.35 23.55 5.79
N GLY A 884 -18.61 23.54 7.10
CA GLY A 884 -19.91 23.12 7.64
C GLY A 884 -21.09 23.95 7.11
N LYS A 885 -20.97 25.29 7.11
CA LYS A 885 -22.05 26.19 6.64
C LYS A 885 -22.25 26.12 5.13
N SER A 886 -21.17 26.04 4.34
CA SER A 886 -21.27 25.97 2.88
C SER A 886 -21.86 24.65 2.41
N VAL A 887 -21.45 23.52 3.03
CA VAL A 887 -22.03 22.20 2.73
C VAL A 887 -23.51 22.13 3.07
N ALA A 888 -23.94 22.75 4.19
CA ALA A 888 -25.36 22.78 4.55
C ALA A 888 -26.23 23.51 3.52
N ILE A 889 -25.78 24.68 3.03
CA ILE A 889 -26.51 25.45 2.01
C ILE A 889 -26.53 24.71 0.67
N TYR A 890 -25.40 24.16 0.24
CA TYR A 890 -25.34 23.37 -0.99
C TYR A 890 -26.24 22.12 -0.93
N SER A 891 -26.24 21.41 0.21
CA SER A 891 -27.01 20.17 0.35
C SER A 891 -28.52 20.39 0.43
N LEU A 892 -28.97 21.61 0.79
CA LEU A 892 -30.39 21.98 0.82
C LEU A 892 -31.02 22.05 -0.59
N ALA A 893 -30.22 22.40 -1.60
CA ALA A 893 -30.71 22.57 -2.97
C ALA A 893 -31.27 21.27 -3.59
N PRO A 894 -30.53 20.14 -3.61
CA PRO A 894 -31.08 18.88 -4.12
C PRO A 894 -32.31 18.37 -3.37
N LEU A 895 -32.46 18.73 -2.09
CA LEU A 895 -33.53 18.27 -1.20
C LEU A 895 -34.88 18.88 -1.53
N LEU A 896 -34.89 20.19 -1.79
CA LEU A 896 -36.13 20.93 -2.01
C LEU A 896 -36.63 20.81 -3.46
N GLY A 897 -35.74 20.52 -4.41
CA GLY A 897 -36.08 20.50 -5.83
C GLY A 897 -37.24 19.57 -6.20
N PRO A 898 -37.24 18.29 -5.77
CA PRO A 898 -38.33 17.35 -6.04
C PRO A 898 -39.69 17.72 -5.44
N ALA A 899 -39.74 18.64 -4.48
CA ALA A 899 -40.99 19.16 -3.91
C ALA A 899 -41.43 20.46 -4.61
N VAL A 900 -40.50 21.38 -4.86
CA VAL A 900 -40.81 22.67 -5.52
C VAL A 900 -41.20 22.48 -6.99
N GLY A 901 -40.57 21.53 -7.68
CA GLY A 901 -40.85 21.24 -9.09
C GLY A 901 -42.33 20.96 -9.33
N PRO A 902 -42.91 19.86 -8.83
CA PRO A 902 -44.30 19.51 -9.12
C PRO A 902 -45.31 20.59 -8.70
N ILE A 903 -45.06 21.36 -7.63
CA ILE A 903 -45.91 22.48 -7.24
C ILE A 903 -45.95 23.53 -8.36
N ALA A 904 -44.79 24.01 -8.81
CA ALA A 904 -44.70 24.98 -9.89
C ALA A 904 -45.24 24.41 -11.22
N GLY A 905 -44.91 23.15 -11.52
CA GLY A 905 -45.34 22.43 -12.72
C GLY A 905 -46.86 22.28 -12.80
N GLY A 906 -47.52 22.00 -11.68
CA GLY A 906 -48.99 21.87 -11.61
C GLY A 906 -49.70 23.16 -12.01
N PHE A 907 -49.34 24.28 -11.38
CA PHE A 907 -49.93 25.58 -11.70
C PHE A 907 -49.58 26.08 -13.11
N ILE A 908 -48.34 25.85 -13.59
CA ILE A 908 -47.95 26.23 -14.95
C ILE A 908 -48.74 25.42 -15.97
N ALA A 909 -48.81 24.09 -15.80
CA ALA A 909 -49.52 23.21 -16.73
C ALA A 909 -51.04 23.45 -16.74
N GLU A 910 -51.64 23.78 -15.58
CA GLU A 910 -53.06 24.10 -15.47
C GLU A 910 -53.43 25.43 -16.13
N ASN A 911 -52.63 26.48 -15.92
CA ASN A 911 -52.96 27.83 -16.39
C ASN A 911 -52.43 28.17 -17.78
N THR A 912 -51.55 27.33 -18.35
CA THR A 912 -50.94 27.58 -19.66
C THR A 912 -50.90 26.30 -20.51
N THR A 913 -49.73 25.91 -21.01
CA THR A 913 -49.52 24.63 -21.70
C THR A 913 -48.36 23.90 -21.04
N TRP A 914 -48.30 22.57 -21.19
CA TRP A 914 -47.19 21.79 -20.66
C TRP A 914 -45.82 22.24 -21.18
N ARG A 915 -45.75 22.89 -22.35
CA ARG A 915 -44.50 23.43 -22.93
C ARG A 915 -43.88 24.51 -22.06
N TRP A 916 -44.69 25.31 -21.37
CA TRP A 916 -44.22 26.37 -20.48
C TRP A 916 -43.50 25.85 -19.23
N VAL A 917 -43.73 24.59 -18.85
CA VAL A 917 -42.92 23.91 -17.82
C VAL A 917 -41.44 23.96 -18.22
N PHE A 918 -41.13 23.68 -19.48
CA PHE A 918 -39.77 23.70 -20.00
C PHE A 918 -39.24 25.12 -20.22
N TYR A 919 -40.06 26.02 -20.75
CA TYR A 919 -39.62 27.41 -20.96
C TYR A 919 -39.36 28.15 -19.65
N ALA A 920 -40.22 28.00 -18.64
CA ALA A 920 -40.04 28.65 -17.34
C ALA A 920 -38.75 28.19 -16.64
N THR A 921 -38.48 26.87 -16.63
CA THR A 921 -37.23 26.33 -16.11
C THR A 921 -36.01 26.77 -16.92
N SER A 922 -36.14 26.90 -18.25
CA SER A 922 -35.06 27.39 -19.11
C SER A 922 -34.76 28.88 -18.90
N ILE A 923 -35.76 29.72 -18.66
CA ILE A 923 -35.55 31.15 -18.35
C ILE A 923 -34.84 31.28 -17.00
N ALA A 924 -35.34 30.56 -15.98
CA ALA A 924 -34.71 30.54 -14.67
C ALA A 924 -33.25 30.05 -14.76
N ASP A 925 -33.01 28.97 -15.48
CA ASP A 925 -31.67 28.46 -15.71
C ASP A 925 -30.79 29.43 -16.51
N GLY A 926 -31.31 30.08 -17.54
CA GLY A 926 -30.60 31.11 -18.30
C GLY A 926 -30.10 32.25 -17.40
N LEU A 927 -30.89 32.68 -16.43
CA LEU A 927 -30.46 33.67 -15.43
C LEU A 927 -29.35 33.12 -14.53
N ILE A 928 -29.47 31.86 -14.09
CA ILE A 928 -28.43 31.20 -13.28
C ILE A 928 -27.15 31.00 -14.10
N GLN A 929 -27.26 30.67 -15.39
CA GLN A 929 -26.17 30.50 -16.35
C GLN A 929 -25.41 31.81 -16.55
N VAL A 930 -26.13 32.91 -16.75
CA VAL A 930 -25.55 34.26 -16.84
C VAL A 930 -24.86 34.63 -15.53
N ALA A 931 -25.51 34.41 -14.38
CA ALA A 931 -24.88 34.61 -13.07
C ALA A 931 -23.60 33.74 -12.92
N GLY A 932 -23.64 32.50 -13.40
CA GLY A 932 -22.49 31.61 -13.53
C GLY A 932 -21.30 32.27 -14.20
N LEU A 933 -21.51 32.88 -15.37
CA LEU A 933 -20.44 33.49 -16.16
C LEU A 933 -19.71 34.62 -15.41
N PHE A 934 -20.43 35.36 -14.56
CA PHE A 934 -19.85 36.46 -13.78
C PHE A 934 -19.29 36.01 -12.42
N PHE A 935 -19.97 35.11 -11.72
CA PHE A 935 -19.67 34.76 -10.34
C PHE A 935 -18.82 33.50 -10.16
N LEU A 936 -18.79 32.59 -11.15
CA LEU A 936 -17.93 31.39 -11.10
C LEU A 936 -16.56 31.68 -11.71
N GLN A 937 -15.55 31.64 -10.86
CA GLN A 937 -14.15 31.67 -11.27
C GLN A 937 -13.51 30.31 -11.00
N GLU A 938 -12.51 29.94 -11.80
CA GLU A 938 -11.87 28.63 -11.66
C GLU A 938 -11.35 28.44 -10.23
N THR A 939 -11.76 27.32 -9.61
CA THR A 939 -11.43 26.99 -8.23
C THR A 939 -10.38 25.90 -8.13
N TYR A 940 -10.12 25.16 -9.22
CA TYR A 940 -9.23 24.02 -9.18
C TYR A 940 -7.77 24.45 -9.26
N ALA A 941 -7.04 24.28 -8.16
CA ALA A 941 -5.64 24.69 -8.00
C ALA A 941 -4.71 24.23 -9.16
N PRO A 942 -4.77 22.98 -9.65
CA PRO A 942 -3.93 22.54 -10.77
C PRO A 942 -4.10 23.35 -12.05
N ILE A 943 -5.33 23.76 -12.38
CA ILE A 943 -5.62 24.51 -13.60
C ILE A 943 -5.23 25.98 -13.46
N ILE A 944 -5.39 26.55 -12.27
CA ILE A 944 -4.93 27.92 -11.99
C ILE A 944 -3.40 28.00 -12.13
N LEU A 945 -2.68 27.07 -11.50
CA LEU A 945 -1.22 26.99 -11.61
C LEU A 945 -0.76 26.69 -13.05
N LYS A 946 -1.50 25.86 -13.80
CA LYS A 946 -1.20 25.58 -15.21
C LYS A 946 -1.33 26.82 -16.08
N LYS A 947 -2.40 27.62 -15.90
CA LYS A 947 -2.58 28.91 -16.60
C LYS A 947 -1.45 29.88 -16.26
N ARG A 948 -1.02 29.89 -15.00
CA ARG A 948 0.09 30.70 -14.53
C ARG A 948 1.42 30.27 -15.15
N ALA A 949 1.69 28.97 -15.23
CA ALA A 949 2.87 28.46 -15.91
C ALA A 949 2.88 28.79 -17.40
N GLN A 950 1.72 28.69 -18.08
CA GLN A 950 1.60 29.11 -19.48
C GLN A 950 1.84 30.60 -19.68
N LYS A 951 1.36 31.45 -18.76
CA LYS A 951 1.62 32.89 -18.79
C LYS A 951 3.11 33.19 -18.60
N LEU A 952 3.74 32.55 -17.61
CA LEU A 952 5.18 32.67 -17.39
C LEU A 952 6.00 32.18 -18.59
N ARG A 953 5.66 31.03 -19.20
CA ARG A 953 6.28 30.54 -20.45
C ARG A 953 6.20 31.56 -21.59
N LYS A 954 5.08 32.26 -21.72
CA LYS A 954 4.87 33.28 -22.77
C LYS A 954 5.61 34.59 -22.49
N GLU A 955 5.61 35.04 -21.24
CA GLU A 955 6.25 36.30 -20.83
C GLU A 955 7.78 36.20 -20.78
N THR A 956 8.31 35.03 -20.43
CA THR A 956 9.76 34.78 -20.31
C THR A 956 10.36 34.09 -21.54
N ASN A 957 9.53 33.60 -22.47
CA ASN A 957 9.91 32.76 -23.61
C ASN A 957 10.69 31.48 -23.23
N ASP A 958 10.58 31.04 -21.97
CA ASP A 958 11.24 29.85 -21.44
C ASP A 958 10.23 28.70 -21.27
N THR A 959 10.42 27.60 -21.99
CA THR A 959 9.52 26.43 -21.98
C THR A 959 9.65 25.57 -20.73
N ASN A 960 10.67 25.82 -19.90
CA ASN A 960 11.01 24.98 -18.75
C ASN A 960 10.15 25.24 -17.50
N TYR A 961 9.31 26.29 -17.48
CA TYR A 961 8.38 26.51 -16.37
C TYR A 961 7.36 25.37 -16.32
N GLN A 962 7.27 24.59 -15.25
CA GLN A 962 6.34 23.45 -15.12
C GLN A 962 5.57 23.50 -13.81
N THR A 963 4.37 22.92 -13.78
CA THR A 963 3.61 22.75 -12.54
C THR A 963 3.84 21.37 -11.94
N GLU A 964 3.64 21.21 -10.63
CA GLU A 964 3.72 19.93 -9.92
C GLU A 964 2.80 18.85 -10.51
N PHE A 965 1.67 19.26 -11.09
CA PHE A 965 0.68 18.37 -11.70
C PHE A 965 1.06 17.93 -13.12
N GLU A 966 1.79 18.75 -13.88
CA GLU A 966 2.33 18.37 -15.19
C GLU A 966 3.44 17.32 -15.07
N ARG A 967 4.19 17.31 -13.96
CA ARG A 967 5.23 16.30 -13.69
C ARG A 967 4.68 14.87 -13.46
N GLN A 968 3.40 14.73 -13.11
CA GLN A 968 2.80 13.41 -12.83
C GLN A 968 2.43 12.60 -14.10
N ASN A 969 2.57 13.17 -15.31
CA ASN A 969 2.48 12.49 -16.62
C ASN A 969 1.31 11.49 -16.83
N LYS A 970 0.14 11.73 -16.22
CA LYS A 970 -1.06 10.90 -16.45
C LYS A 970 -1.75 11.30 -17.76
N THR A 971 -2.00 10.33 -18.63
CA THR A 971 -2.72 10.58 -19.90
C THR A 971 -4.24 10.67 -19.67
N PHE A 972 -4.94 11.44 -20.51
CA PHE A 972 -6.40 11.62 -20.48
C PHE A 972 -7.16 10.27 -20.40
N GLY A 973 -6.76 9.30 -21.23
CA GLY A 973 -7.37 7.98 -21.28
C GLY A 973 -7.20 7.19 -19.98
N GLN A 974 -6.05 7.31 -19.30
CA GLN A 974 -5.80 6.63 -18.02
C GLN A 974 -6.65 7.21 -16.88
N VAL A 975 -6.83 8.54 -16.84
CA VAL A 975 -7.66 9.21 -15.83
C VAL A 975 -9.13 8.84 -16.02
N MET A 976 -9.64 8.90 -17.27
CA MET A 976 -11.03 8.57 -17.57
C MET A 976 -11.34 7.09 -17.31
N ARG A 977 -10.46 6.20 -17.75
CA ARG A 977 -10.61 4.75 -17.55
C ARG A 977 -10.64 4.37 -16.07
N ALA A 978 -9.75 4.93 -15.26
CA ALA A 978 -9.72 4.66 -13.83
C ALA A 978 -10.99 5.16 -13.12
N ALA A 979 -11.52 6.31 -13.56
CA ALA A 979 -12.72 6.89 -12.96
C ALA A 979 -14.02 6.16 -13.34
N LEU A 980 -14.11 5.62 -14.57
CA LEU A 980 -15.27 4.86 -15.03
C LEU A 980 -15.31 3.43 -14.49
N ILE A 981 -14.16 2.74 -14.42
CA ILE A 981 -14.13 1.32 -14.01
C ILE A 981 -14.26 1.14 -12.48
N ARG A 982 -13.69 2.05 -11.69
CA ARG A 982 -13.60 1.87 -10.23
C ARG A 982 -14.96 1.81 -9.51
N PRO A 983 -15.98 2.64 -9.83
CA PRO A 983 -17.31 2.55 -9.21
C PRO A 983 -17.98 1.18 -9.41
N PHE A 984 -17.98 0.65 -10.63
CA PHE A 984 -18.57 -0.66 -10.94
C PHE A 984 -17.78 -1.81 -10.32
N ARG A 985 -16.45 -1.69 -10.21
CA ARG A 985 -15.64 -2.65 -9.46
C ARG A 985 -15.97 -2.64 -7.96
N LEU A 986 -16.13 -1.46 -7.34
CA LEU A 986 -16.51 -1.39 -5.93
C LEU A 986 -17.92 -1.96 -5.71
N LEU A 987 -18.86 -1.69 -6.62
CA LEU A 987 -20.19 -2.27 -6.57
C LEU A 987 -20.20 -3.80 -6.73
N SER A 988 -19.38 -4.36 -7.61
CA SER A 988 -19.32 -5.82 -7.84
C SER A 988 -18.52 -6.58 -6.79
N THR A 989 -17.53 -5.95 -6.15
CA THR A 989 -16.60 -6.67 -5.27
C THR A 989 -16.80 -6.41 -3.78
N GLN A 990 -17.50 -5.33 -3.38
CA GLN A 990 -17.58 -4.92 -1.97
C GLN A 990 -18.99 -5.14 -1.38
N PRO A 991 -19.19 -6.15 -0.51
CA PRO A 991 -20.50 -6.47 0.06
C PRO A 991 -21.17 -5.32 0.81
N ILE A 992 -20.39 -4.47 1.49
CA ILE A 992 -20.92 -3.27 2.15
C ILE A 992 -21.48 -2.29 1.12
N VAL A 993 -20.76 -2.04 0.01
CA VAL A 993 -21.23 -1.14 -1.05
C VAL A 993 -22.49 -1.71 -1.70
N GLN A 994 -22.57 -3.03 -1.92
CA GLN A 994 -23.75 -3.70 -2.47
C GLN A 994 -24.98 -3.52 -1.58
N ALA A 995 -24.86 -3.83 -0.28
CA ALA A 995 -25.97 -3.71 0.66
C ALA A 995 -26.48 -2.27 0.77
N LEU A 996 -25.56 -1.30 0.84
CA LEU A 996 -25.90 0.12 0.89
C LEU A 996 -26.47 0.62 -0.45
N ALA A 997 -25.94 0.17 -1.59
CA ALA A 997 -26.43 0.50 -2.92
C ALA A 997 -27.85 -0.03 -3.13
N ALA A 998 -28.12 -1.29 -2.75
CA ALA A 998 -29.44 -1.89 -2.88
C ALA A 998 -30.48 -1.14 -2.03
N TYR A 999 -30.16 -0.86 -0.77
CA TYR A 999 -31.10 -0.13 0.09
C TYR A 999 -31.30 1.31 -0.38
N MET A 1000 -30.24 2.03 -0.75
CA MET A 1000 -30.33 3.39 -1.25
C MET A 1000 -31.02 3.48 -2.61
N ALA A 1001 -30.85 2.47 -3.47
CA ALA A 1001 -31.57 2.36 -4.73
C ALA A 1001 -33.05 2.09 -4.53
N TYR A 1002 -33.40 1.21 -3.59
CA TYR A 1002 -34.80 0.97 -3.25
C TYR A 1002 -35.48 2.25 -2.76
N ILE A 1003 -34.90 2.92 -1.76
CA ILE A 1003 -35.43 4.19 -1.20
C ILE A 1003 -35.60 5.23 -2.31
N TYR A 1004 -34.59 5.41 -3.18
CA TYR A 1004 -34.65 6.42 -4.24
C TYR A 1004 -35.61 6.04 -5.37
N GLY A 1005 -35.71 4.75 -5.70
CA GLY A 1005 -36.67 4.21 -6.65
C GLY A 1005 -38.10 4.41 -6.17
N THR A 1006 -38.40 4.03 -4.92
CA THR A 1006 -39.72 4.28 -4.33
C THR A 1006 -40.00 5.78 -4.23
N MET A 1007 -38.99 6.62 -3.99
CA MET A 1007 -39.16 8.07 -3.98
C MET A 1007 -39.66 8.58 -5.33
N TYR A 1008 -39.00 8.19 -6.43
CA TYR A 1008 -39.43 8.60 -7.76
C TYR A 1008 -40.73 7.94 -8.21
N LEU A 1009 -40.99 6.70 -7.78
CA LEU A 1009 -42.29 6.05 -7.96
C LEU A 1009 -43.40 6.90 -7.34
N VAL A 1010 -43.29 7.19 -6.05
CA VAL A 1010 -44.27 8.00 -5.33
C VAL A 1010 -44.39 9.38 -5.96
N LEU A 1011 -43.27 10.05 -6.30
CA LEU A 1011 -43.31 11.34 -7.00
C LEU A 1011 -44.02 11.25 -8.37
N SER A 1012 -43.86 10.17 -9.13
CA SER A 1012 -44.49 10.03 -10.45
C SER A 1012 -45.99 9.76 -10.37
N THR A 1013 -46.45 9.00 -9.36
CA THR A 1013 -47.86 8.61 -9.20
C THR A 1013 -48.62 9.50 -8.23
N PHE A 1014 -47.93 10.42 -7.55
CA PHE A 1014 -48.54 11.37 -6.63
C PHE A 1014 -49.63 12.20 -7.30
N PRO A 1015 -49.41 12.82 -8.48
CA PRO A 1015 -50.44 13.63 -9.12
C PRO A 1015 -51.66 12.79 -9.47
N SER A 1016 -51.47 11.57 -9.95
CA SER A 1016 -52.54 10.66 -10.34
C SER A 1016 -53.50 10.35 -9.19
N LEU A 1017 -53.01 10.24 -7.95
CA LEU A 1017 -53.88 10.03 -6.79
C LEU A 1017 -54.83 11.21 -6.60
N TRP A 1018 -54.31 12.43 -6.74
CA TRP A 1018 -55.06 13.65 -6.45
C TRP A 1018 -55.98 14.04 -7.60
N THR A 1019 -55.54 13.90 -8.85
CA THR A 1019 -56.29 14.32 -10.03
C THR A 1019 -57.19 13.24 -10.60
N SER A 1020 -57.04 11.97 -10.20
CA SER A 1020 -57.93 10.90 -10.67
C SER A 1020 -59.36 11.11 -10.17
N PRO A 1021 -60.37 11.01 -11.06
CA PRO A 1021 -61.78 11.05 -10.69
C PRO A 1021 -62.19 9.93 -9.73
N GLU A 1022 -61.43 8.83 -9.71
CA GLU A 1022 -61.70 7.66 -8.88
C GLU A 1022 -61.40 7.93 -7.39
N TYR A 1023 -60.48 8.86 -7.08
CA TYR A 1023 -60.01 9.11 -5.72
C TYR A 1023 -60.42 10.50 -5.19
N TYR A 1024 -59.59 11.53 -5.41
CA TYR A 1024 -59.80 12.86 -4.83
C TYR A 1024 -60.30 13.91 -5.83
N ASN A 1025 -60.15 13.68 -7.14
CA ASN A 1025 -60.67 14.53 -8.22
C ASN A 1025 -60.33 16.04 -8.07
N GLU A 1026 -59.13 16.34 -7.61
CA GLU A 1026 -58.61 17.70 -7.49
C GLU A 1026 -58.11 18.24 -8.84
N SER A 1027 -58.08 19.56 -9.00
CA SER A 1027 -57.47 20.18 -10.19
C SER A 1027 -55.94 19.99 -10.19
N THR A 1028 -55.29 20.07 -11.35
CA THR A 1028 -53.85 19.80 -11.50
C THR A 1028 -52.97 20.67 -10.60
N GLY A 1029 -53.30 21.95 -10.39
CA GLY A 1029 -52.57 22.84 -9.48
C GLY A 1029 -52.84 22.55 -8.02
N ILE A 1030 -54.10 22.28 -7.64
CA ILE A 1030 -54.45 21.90 -6.25
C ILE A 1030 -53.79 20.57 -5.88
N GLY A 1031 -53.88 19.56 -6.75
CA GLY A 1031 -53.17 18.29 -6.59
C GLY A 1031 -51.65 18.47 -6.48
N GLY A 1032 -51.09 19.46 -7.18
CA GLY A 1032 -49.70 19.88 -7.06
C GLY A 1032 -49.31 20.43 -5.67
N LEU A 1033 -50.22 21.08 -4.94
CA LEU A 1033 -49.94 21.60 -3.59
C LEU A 1033 -49.70 20.49 -2.56
N ASN A 1034 -50.26 19.30 -2.77
CA ASN A 1034 -50.06 18.17 -1.85
C ASN A 1034 -48.57 17.76 -1.75
N TYR A 1035 -47.72 18.11 -2.72
CA TYR A 1035 -46.27 17.90 -2.63
C TYR A 1035 -45.59 18.68 -1.49
N ILE A 1036 -46.25 19.67 -0.90
CA ILE A 1036 -45.80 20.33 0.33
C ILE A 1036 -45.61 19.29 1.44
N SER A 1037 -46.43 18.24 1.50
CA SER A 1037 -46.28 17.18 2.50
C SER A 1037 -44.94 16.44 2.38
N LEU A 1038 -44.57 16.03 1.16
CA LEU A 1038 -43.26 15.43 0.86
C LEU A 1038 -42.11 16.40 1.13
N GLY A 1039 -42.26 17.67 0.71
CA GLY A 1039 -41.27 18.73 0.97
C GLY A 1039 -41.03 19.00 2.44
N LEU A 1040 -42.09 19.07 3.24
CA LEU A 1040 -42.02 19.20 4.70
C LEU A 1040 -41.34 17.98 5.34
N GLY A 1041 -41.66 16.77 4.87
CA GLY A 1041 -40.99 15.54 5.29
C GLY A 1041 -39.48 15.58 5.04
N PHE A 1042 -39.06 15.90 3.82
CA PHE A 1042 -37.63 16.04 3.47
C PHE A 1042 -36.93 17.11 4.30
N TRP A 1043 -37.60 18.25 4.53
CA TRP A 1043 -37.04 19.34 5.32
C TRP A 1043 -36.88 18.95 6.80
N LEU A 1044 -37.95 18.47 7.44
CA LEU A 1044 -37.94 18.04 8.84
C LEU A 1044 -36.91 16.93 9.07
N GLY A 1045 -36.89 15.91 8.21
CA GLY A 1045 -35.93 14.82 8.31
C GLY A 1045 -34.47 15.30 8.22
N SER A 1046 -34.17 16.23 7.30
CA SER A 1046 -32.82 16.79 7.20
C SER A 1046 -32.44 17.64 8.41
N GLN A 1047 -33.36 18.49 8.92
CA GLN A 1047 -33.09 19.35 10.08
C GLN A 1047 -32.95 18.56 11.39
N ILE A 1048 -33.64 17.43 11.52
CA ILE A 1048 -33.55 16.55 12.70
C ILE A 1048 -32.32 15.65 12.61
N CYS A 1049 -32.08 15.04 11.45
CA CYS A 1049 -31.00 14.06 11.25
C CYS A 1049 -29.62 14.66 11.48
N ALA A 1050 -29.27 15.76 10.80
CA ALA A 1050 -27.90 16.27 10.81
C ALA A 1050 -27.38 16.63 12.23
N PRO A 1051 -28.09 17.42 13.06
CA PRO A 1051 -27.63 17.75 14.40
C PRO A 1051 -27.65 16.54 15.36
N LEU A 1052 -28.64 15.65 15.22
CA LEU A 1052 -28.79 14.51 16.11
C LEU A 1052 -27.75 13.42 15.81
N ASN A 1053 -27.44 13.17 14.54
CA ASN A 1053 -26.41 12.23 14.11
C ASN A 1053 -25.03 12.64 14.66
N ASP A 1054 -24.71 13.93 14.60
CA ASP A 1054 -23.45 14.46 15.16
C ASP A 1054 -23.39 14.43 16.69
N ARG A 1055 -24.51 14.62 17.39
CA ARG A 1055 -24.58 14.44 18.85
C ARG A 1055 -24.37 12.99 19.25
N ILE A 1056 -25.04 12.05 18.56
CA ILE A 1056 -24.91 10.61 18.80
C ILE A 1056 -23.48 10.15 18.53
N TYR A 1057 -22.92 10.53 17.39
CA TYR A 1057 -21.55 10.20 17.00
C TYR A 1057 -20.52 10.67 18.04
N ARG A 1058 -20.62 11.94 18.50
CA ARG A 1058 -19.72 12.48 19.54
C ARG A 1058 -19.84 11.73 20.86
N ARG A 1059 -21.07 11.38 21.28
CA ARG A 1059 -21.32 10.64 22.53
C ARG A 1059 -20.76 9.23 22.47
N LEU A 1060 -20.95 8.51 21.36
CA LEU A 1060 -20.42 7.16 21.18
C LEU A 1060 -18.90 7.14 21.04
N LYS A 1061 -18.32 8.12 20.33
CA LYS A 1061 -16.86 8.32 20.26
C LYS A 1061 -16.24 8.59 21.65
N GLY A 1062 -16.90 9.41 22.47
CA GLY A 1062 -16.45 9.68 23.85
C GLY A 1062 -16.45 8.42 24.73
N LYS A 1063 -17.39 7.50 24.51
CA LYS A 1063 -17.44 6.20 25.19
C LYS A 1063 -16.43 5.17 24.64
N ASN A 1064 -15.79 5.43 23.51
CA ASN A 1064 -14.88 4.51 22.83
C ASN A 1064 -13.44 5.06 22.82
N ASN A 1065 -12.95 5.53 23.98
CA ASN A 1065 -11.59 6.05 24.18
C ASN A 1065 -11.15 7.11 23.14
N GLY A 1066 -12.09 7.90 22.62
CA GLY A 1066 -11.80 8.91 21.60
C GLY A 1066 -11.61 8.38 20.18
N MET A 1067 -11.74 7.07 19.92
CA MET A 1067 -11.70 6.49 18.58
C MET A 1067 -13.09 6.46 17.93
N GLY A 1068 -13.23 7.06 16.75
CA GLY A 1068 -14.48 7.08 15.99
C GLY A 1068 -14.65 5.85 15.09
N LYS A 1069 -15.86 5.32 14.97
CA LYS A 1069 -16.21 4.20 14.08
C LYS A 1069 -17.36 4.60 13.13
N PRO A 1070 -17.34 4.20 11.84
CA PRO A 1070 -18.44 4.46 10.90
C PRO A 1070 -19.81 3.98 11.41
N GLU A 1071 -19.84 2.88 12.18
CA GLU A 1071 -21.05 2.29 12.76
C GLU A 1071 -21.80 3.26 13.68
N PHE A 1072 -21.12 4.26 14.25
CA PHE A 1072 -21.75 5.27 15.09
C PHE A 1072 -22.73 6.19 14.32
N ARG A 1073 -22.77 6.11 12.98
CA ARG A 1073 -23.74 6.81 12.11
C ARG A 1073 -25.05 6.01 11.89
N VAL A 1074 -25.08 4.73 12.25
CA VAL A 1074 -26.22 3.81 12.01
C VAL A 1074 -27.44 4.01 12.93
N PRO A 1075 -27.35 4.50 14.19
CA PRO A 1075 -28.52 4.54 15.09
C PRO A 1075 -29.76 5.26 14.53
N LEU A 1076 -29.59 6.37 13.79
CA LEU A 1076 -30.71 7.07 13.18
C LEU A 1076 -31.27 6.37 11.94
N LEU A 1077 -30.50 5.47 11.32
CA LEU A 1077 -30.99 4.66 10.22
C LEU A 1077 -32.13 3.72 10.65
N PHE A 1078 -32.15 3.28 11.92
CA PHE A 1078 -33.29 2.54 12.48
C PHE A 1078 -34.58 3.38 12.44
N VAL A 1079 -34.51 4.66 12.78
CA VAL A 1079 -35.67 5.56 12.73
C VAL A 1079 -36.18 5.69 11.30
N GLY A 1080 -35.26 5.89 10.34
CA GLY A 1080 -35.61 5.91 8.92
C GLY A 1080 -36.25 4.62 8.43
N ALA A 1081 -35.70 3.47 8.82
CA ALA A 1081 -36.20 2.14 8.46
C ALA A 1081 -37.63 1.85 8.95
N PHE A 1082 -38.07 2.47 10.04
CA PHE A 1082 -39.46 2.37 10.52
C PHE A 1082 -40.38 3.42 9.90
N LEU A 1083 -39.90 4.65 9.69
CA LEU A 1083 -40.71 5.75 9.16
C LEU A 1083 -41.13 5.52 7.70
N ILE A 1084 -40.25 4.95 6.87
CA ILE A 1084 -40.55 4.68 5.45
C ILE A 1084 -41.76 3.75 5.29
N PRO A 1085 -41.77 2.52 5.85
CA PRO A 1085 -42.92 1.63 5.69
C PRO A 1085 -44.16 2.16 6.42
N SER A 1086 -44.01 2.77 7.59
CA SER A 1086 -45.16 3.38 8.30
C SER A 1086 -45.82 4.47 7.45
N GLY A 1087 -45.02 5.33 6.82
CA GLY A 1087 -45.49 6.37 5.92
C GLY A 1087 -46.18 5.81 4.67
N LEU A 1088 -45.62 4.75 4.06
CA LEU A 1088 -46.22 4.07 2.90
C LEU A 1088 -47.54 3.37 3.24
N PHE A 1089 -47.66 2.70 4.39
CA PHE A 1089 -48.92 2.10 4.84
C PHE A 1089 -49.99 3.16 5.07
N ILE A 1090 -49.65 4.25 5.76
CA ILE A 1090 -50.58 5.35 6.00
C ILE A 1090 -50.98 5.97 4.67
N TYR A 1091 -50.03 6.30 3.79
CA TYR A 1091 -50.30 6.88 2.48
C TYR A 1091 -51.23 5.99 1.64
N GLY A 1092 -50.90 4.70 1.49
CA GLY A 1092 -51.62 3.78 0.62
C GLY A 1092 -53.03 3.46 1.09
N TRP A 1093 -53.20 3.06 2.35
CA TRP A 1093 -54.51 2.65 2.86
C TRP A 1093 -55.45 3.84 3.05
N THR A 1094 -54.96 5.00 3.50
CA THR A 1094 -55.83 6.18 3.64
C THR A 1094 -56.25 6.75 2.29
N ALA A 1095 -55.42 6.60 1.26
CA ALA A 1095 -55.78 6.87 -0.14
C ALA A 1095 -56.85 5.89 -0.65
N GLN A 1096 -56.66 4.58 -0.44
CA GLN A 1096 -57.60 3.54 -0.86
C GLN A 1096 -58.99 3.68 -0.22
N THR A 1097 -59.04 4.07 1.05
CA THR A 1097 -60.31 4.23 1.78
C THR A 1097 -60.90 5.63 1.63
N HIS A 1098 -60.36 6.45 0.73
CA HIS A 1098 -60.82 7.83 0.47
C HIS A 1098 -60.93 8.67 1.76
N CYS A 1099 -59.99 8.50 2.69
CA CYS A 1099 -59.96 9.33 3.90
C CYS A 1099 -59.72 10.80 3.55
N HIS A 1100 -60.01 11.70 4.50
CA HIS A 1100 -59.74 13.14 4.33
C HIS A 1100 -58.30 13.38 3.82
N TRP A 1101 -58.13 14.25 2.82
CA TRP A 1101 -56.88 14.51 2.07
C TRP A 1101 -55.63 14.71 2.96
N ILE A 1102 -55.80 15.20 4.19
CA ILE A 1102 -54.68 15.37 5.13
C ILE A 1102 -54.06 14.04 5.58
N ALA A 1103 -54.83 12.95 5.63
CA ALA A 1103 -54.38 11.65 6.11
C ALA A 1103 -53.29 11.03 5.21
N PRO A 1104 -53.48 10.89 3.88
CA PRO A 1104 -52.40 10.43 3.00
C PRO A 1104 -51.22 11.40 2.97
N ASN A 1105 -51.44 12.71 3.13
CA ASN A 1105 -50.37 13.69 3.25
C ASN A 1105 -49.51 13.52 4.52
N ILE A 1106 -50.09 13.14 5.65
CA ILE A 1106 -49.33 12.78 6.86
C ILE A 1106 -48.44 11.57 6.58
N GLY A 1107 -48.99 10.56 5.90
CA GLY A 1107 -48.22 9.39 5.43
C GLY A 1107 -47.05 9.78 4.52
N ALA A 1108 -47.31 10.64 3.52
CA ALA A 1108 -46.30 11.15 2.61
C ALA A 1108 -45.21 11.96 3.32
N CYS A 1109 -45.56 12.78 4.31
CA CYS A 1109 -44.61 13.52 5.14
C CYS A 1109 -43.71 12.58 5.95
N MET A 1110 -44.29 11.56 6.62
CA MET A 1110 -43.52 10.55 7.35
C MET A 1110 -42.58 9.77 6.42
N TYR A 1111 -43.07 9.40 5.24
CA TYR A 1111 -42.29 8.73 4.21
C TYR A 1111 -41.11 9.61 3.74
N GLY A 1112 -41.35 10.89 3.43
CA GLY A 1112 -40.30 11.83 3.04
C GLY A 1112 -39.25 12.04 4.13
N MET A 1113 -39.67 12.11 5.39
CA MET A 1113 -38.78 12.19 6.56
C MET A 1113 -37.91 10.94 6.69
N GLY A 1114 -38.50 9.75 6.59
CA GLY A 1114 -37.77 8.49 6.65
C GLY A 1114 -36.78 8.31 5.50
N ASN A 1115 -37.17 8.71 4.29
CA ASN A 1115 -36.32 8.71 3.09
C ASN A 1115 -35.04 9.50 3.35
N ILE A 1116 -35.16 10.75 3.81
CA ILE A 1116 -33.97 11.60 3.89
C ILE A 1116 -33.05 11.25 5.05
N ILE A 1117 -33.61 10.84 6.20
CA ILE A 1117 -32.82 10.34 7.34
C ILE A 1117 -31.98 9.15 6.88
N SER A 1118 -32.59 8.22 6.15
CA SER A 1118 -31.90 7.03 5.63
C SER A 1118 -30.83 7.41 4.62
N PHE A 1119 -31.13 8.29 3.67
CA PHE A 1119 -30.19 8.76 2.66
C PHE A 1119 -28.94 9.40 3.28
N GLN A 1120 -29.11 10.28 4.27
CA GLN A 1120 -27.99 10.95 4.95
C GLN A 1120 -27.14 9.98 5.78
N CYS A 1121 -27.77 9.04 6.50
CA CYS A 1121 -27.05 8.05 7.31
C CYS A 1121 -26.24 7.09 6.43
N LEU A 1122 -26.82 6.59 5.33
CA LEU A 1122 -26.13 5.72 4.37
C LEU A 1122 -24.97 6.45 3.69
N GLN A 1123 -25.20 7.68 3.23
CA GLN A 1123 -24.17 8.48 2.56
C GLN A 1123 -22.98 8.80 3.48
N THR A 1124 -23.24 9.17 4.74
CA THR A 1124 -22.17 9.44 5.72
C THR A 1124 -21.43 8.16 6.13
N TYR A 1125 -22.13 7.03 6.29
CA TYR A 1125 -21.51 5.74 6.57
C TYR A 1125 -20.57 5.29 5.44
N ILE A 1126 -20.93 5.47 4.17
CA ILE A 1126 -20.06 5.14 3.01
C ILE A 1126 -18.78 5.98 3.04
N VAL A 1127 -18.91 7.29 3.29
CA VAL A 1127 -17.77 8.21 3.33
C VAL A 1127 -16.79 7.82 4.44
N ASP A 1128 -17.30 7.52 5.63
CA ASP A 1128 -16.48 7.14 6.78
C ASP A 1128 -15.90 5.72 6.63
N SER A 1129 -16.60 4.81 5.94
CA SER A 1129 -16.14 3.43 5.69
C SER A 1129 -15.12 3.31 4.56
N TYR A 1130 -15.13 4.19 3.56
CA TYR A 1130 -14.26 4.11 2.38
C TYR A 1130 -13.43 5.40 2.23
N THR A 1131 -12.73 5.84 3.26
CA THR A 1131 -12.07 7.17 3.29
C THR A 1131 -11.19 7.48 2.08
N ARG A 1132 -10.41 6.52 1.55
CA ARG A 1132 -9.63 6.67 0.30
C ARG A 1132 -10.46 6.44 -0.98
N PHE A 1133 -11.44 5.56 -0.87
CA PHE A 1133 -12.58 5.18 -1.74
C PHE A 1133 -13.71 6.18 -2.02
N ALA A 1134 -13.85 7.23 -1.20
CA ALA A 1134 -15.18 7.74 -0.89
C ALA A 1134 -15.92 8.25 -2.14
N ALA A 1135 -15.22 8.97 -3.03
CA ALA A 1135 -15.80 9.48 -4.27
C ALA A 1135 -16.26 8.36 -5.21
N SER A 1136 -15.46 7.29 -5.38
CA SER A 1136 -15.80 6.17 -6.25
C SER A 1136 -16.91 5.29 -5.66
N ALA A 1137 -16.94 5.11 -4.34
CA ALA A 1137 -18.01 4.39 -3.65
C ALA A 1137 -19.35 5.16 -3.72
N LEU A 1138 -19.33 6.49 -3.54
CA LEU A 1138 -20.50 7.33 -3.73
C LEU A 1138 -21.00 7.35 -5.18
N ALA A 1139 -20.09 7.37 -6.15
CA ALA A 1139 -20.46 7.28 -7.57
C ALA A 1139 -21.15 5.95 -7.92
N ALA A 1140 -20.68 4.83 -7.34
CA ALA A 1140 -21.28 3.51 -7.53
C ALA A 1140 -22.72 3.46 -7.01
N VAL A 1141 -22.93 3.94 -5.78
CA VAL A 1141 -24.25 3.99 -5.16
C VAL A 1141 -25.17 5.00 -5.85
N ALA A 1142 -24.61 6.14 -6.32
CA ALA A 1142 -25.35 7.14 -7.08
C ALA A 1142 -25.85 6.60 -8.43
N CYS A 1143 -25.04 5.79 -9.12
CA CYS A 1143 -25.45 5.14 -10.36
C CYS A 1143 -26.63 4.18 -10.12
N MET A 1144 -26.49 3.26 -9.17
CA MET A 1144 -27.53 2.28 -8.84
C MET A 1144 -28.83 2.94 -8.40
N ARG A 1145 -28.77 3.96 -7.56
CA ARG A 1145 -29.98 4.66 -7.13
C ARG A 1145 -30.67 5.38 -8.27
N SER A 1146 -29.92 6.01 -9.17
CA SER A 1146 -30.50 6.69 -10.34
C SER A 1146 -31.13 5.70 -11.32
N LEU A 1147 -30.57 4.49 -11.49
CA LEU A 1147 -31.20 3.43 -12.27
C LEU A 1147 -32.54 2.98 -11.66
N ALA A 1148 -32.62 2.84 -10.33
CA ALA A 1148 -33.88 2.55 -9.66
C ALA A 1148 -34.89 3.72 -9.77
N GLY A 1149 -34.42 4.96 -9.62
CA GLY A 1149 -35.24 6.16 -9.83
C GLY A 1149 -35.77 6.30 -11.26
N PHE A 1150 -35.05 5.76 -12.23
CA PHE A 1150 -35.52 5.60 -13.61
C PHE A 1150 -36.53 4.47 -13.75
N GLY A 1151 -36.22 3.28 -13.25
CA GLY A 1151 -36.99 2.07 -13.51
C GLY A 1151 -38.31 1.97 -12.74
N PHE A 1152 -38.36 2.44 -11.49
CA PHE A 1152 -39.52 2.25 -10.63
C PHE A 1152 -40.80 2.96 -11.14
N PRO A 1153 -40.72 4.22 -11.63
CA PRO A 1153 -41.87 4.85 -12.28
C PRO A 1153 -42.45 4.06 -13.46
N LEU A 1154 -41.63 3.31 -14.20
CA LEU A 1154 -42.06 2.63 -15.43
C LEU A 1154 -43.09 1.52 -15.17
N PHE A 1155 -43.00 0.83 -14.03
CA PHE A 1155 -43.95 -0.23 -13.67
C PHE A 1155 -45.07 0.24 -12.72
N ALA A 1156 -44.95 1.47 -12.20
CA ALA A 1156 -45.87 1.99 -11.19
C ALA A 1156 -47.34 1.96 -11.65
N PRO A 1157 -47.68 2.35 -12.90
CA PRO A 1157 -49.06 2.29 -13.38
C PRO A 1157 -49.65 0.88 -13.34
N TYR A 1158 -48.93 -0.12 -13.85
CA TYR A 1158 -49.38 -1.52 -13.81
C TYR A 1158 -49.50 -2.07 -12.39
N MET A 1159 -48.57 -1.70 -11.50
CA MET A 1159 -48.63 -2.10 -10.10
C MET A 1159 -49.90 -1.57 -9.44
N TYR A 1160 -50.22 -0.29 -9.64
CA TYR A 1160 -51.42 0.31 -9.07
C TYR A 1160 -52.71 -0.17 -9.76
N GLN A 1161 -52.70 -0.48 -11.05
CA GLN A 1161 -53.84 -1.12 -11.72
C GLN A 1161 -54.13 -2.53 -11.19
N ALA A 1162 -53.08 -3.28 -10.80
CA ALA A 1162 -53.24 -4.65 -10.32
C ALA A 1162 -53.52 -4.76 -8.82
N LEU A 1163 -53.03 -3.80 -8.01
CA LEU A 1163 -53.02 -3.88 -6.54
C LEU A 1163 -53.68 -2.67 -5.85
N ASP A 1164 -54.14 -1.68 -6.60
CA ASP A 1164 -54.61 -0.40 -6.10
C ASP A 1164 -53.59 0.33 -5.18
N TYR A 1165 -53.95 1.49 -4.64
CA TYR A 1165 -53.05 2.27 -3.78
C TYR A 1165 -52.77 1.58 -2.44
N GLY A 1166 -53.74 0.85 -1.89
CA GLY A 1166 -53.62 0.15 -0.61
C GLY A 1166 -52.57 -0.97 -0.65
N TRP A 1167 -52.81 -2.01 -1.45
CA TRP A 1167 -51.89 -3.14 -1.54
C TRP A 1167 -50.62 -2.80 -2.31
N GLY A 1168 -50.69 -1.92 -3.32
CA GLY A 1168 -49.50 -1.44 -4.03
C GLY A 1168 -48.47 -0.80 -3.09
N ASN A 1169 -48.88 0.14 -2.23
CA ASN A 1169 -47.98 0.74 -1.24
C ASN A 1169 -47.65 -0.21 -0.08
N SER A 1170 -48.53 -1.16 0.26
CA SER A 1170 -48.22 -2.19 1.26
C SER A 1170 -47.10 -3.11 0.79
N LEU A 1171 -47.11 -3.52 -0.48
CA LEU A 1171 -46.03 -4.26 -1.10
C LEU A 1171 -44.70 -3.49 -0.99
N LEU A 1172 -44.72 -2.20 -1.35
CA LEU A 1172 -43.56 -1.33 -1.20
C LEU A 1172 -43.12 -1.21 0.28
N ALA A 1173 -44.05 -1.15 1.22
CA ALA A 1173 -43.73 -1.08 2.65
C ALA A 1173 -43.12 -2.40 3.17
N PHE A 1174 -43.63 -3.55 2.76
CA PHE A 1174 -43.08 -4.85 3.16
C PHE A 1174 -41.67 -5.06 2.62
N ILE A 1175 -41.40 -4.67 1.37
CA ILE A 1175 -40.04 -4.71 0.82
C ILE A 1175 -39.14 -3.71 1.55
N ALA A 1176 -39.66 -2.52 1.91
CA ALA A 1176 -38.92 -1.55 2.72
C ALA A 1176 -38.57 -2.11 4.10
N ILE A 1177 -39.44 -2.90 4.74
CA ILE A 1177 -39.16 -3.58 5.99
C ILE A 1177 -38.08 -4.65 5.80
N ALA A 1178 -38.25 -5.50 4.77
CA ALA A 1178 -37.35 -6.60 4.48
C ALA A 1178 -35.91 -6.15 4.18
N LEU A 1179 -35.75 -5.04 3.46
CA LEU A 1179 -34.44 -4.46 3.16
C LEU A 1179 -33.96 -3.51 4.26
N GLY A 1180 -34.86 -2.68 4.78
CA GLY A 1180 -34.53 -1.54 5.62
C GLY A 1180 -34.34 -1.84 7.10
N VAL A 1181 -35.05 -2.82 7.68
CA VAL A 1181 -34.87 -3.20 9.10
C VAL A 1181 -33.60 -4.03 9.33
N PRO A 1182 -33.24 -5.00 8.47
CA PRO A 1182 -31.99 -5.74 8.63
C PRO A 1182 -30.75 -4.89 8.37
N ALA A 1183 -30.80 -3.91 7.47
CA ALA A 1183 -29.63 -3.11 7.09
C ALA A 1183 -28.93 -2.43 8.29
N PRO A 1184 -29.62 -1.67 9.18
CA PRO A 1184 -29.03 -1.11 10.38
C PRO A 1184 -28.45 -2.16 11.34
N VAL A 1185 -29.15 -3.28 11.54
CA VAL A 1185 -28.69 -4.36 12.44
C VAL A 1185 -27.42 -5.00 11.89
N PHE A 1186 -27.40 -5.25 10.58
CA PHE A 1186 -26.28 -5.84 9.86
C PHE A 1186 -25.06 -4.93 9.89
N LEU A 1187 -25.23 -3.63 9.60
CA LEU A 1187 -24.15 -2.65 9.64
C LEU A 1187 -23.64 -2.43 11.08
N TRP A 1188 -24.52 -2.43 12.09
CA TRP A 1188 -24.12 -2.24 13.48
C TRP A 1188 -23.36 -3.44 14.06
N LYS A 1189 -23.81 -4.68 13.80
CA LYS A 1189 -23.18 -5.90 14.34
C LYS A 1189 -22.01 -6.43 13.50
N PHE A 1190 -22.14 -6.41 12.17
CA PHE A 1190 -21.18 -7.04 11.26
C PHE A 1190 -20.35 -6.02 10.46
N GLY A 1191 -20.66 -4.72 10.55
CA GLY A 1191 -19.96 -3.66 9.81
C GLY A 1191 -18.44 -3.71 9.97
N GLU A 1192 -17.93 -3.84 11.20
CA GLU A 1192 -16.48 -3.91 11.45
C GLU A 1192 -15.84 -5.16 10.83
N LYS A 1193 -16.50 -6.32 10.93
CA LYS A 1193 -16.01 -7.57 10.33
C LYS A 1193 -15.99 -7.48 8.80
N LEU A 1194 -17.02 -6.90 8.21
CA LEU A 1194 -17.14 -6.71 6.76
C LEU A 1194 -16.16 -5.66 6.23
N ARG A 1195 -15.84 -4.62 7.02
CA ARG A 1195 -14.80 -3.65 6.68
C ARG A 1195 -13.42 -4.30 6.69
N LYS A 1196 -13.12 -5.14 7.68
CA LYS A 1196 -11.87 -5.93 7.73
C LYS A 1196 -11.74 -6.94 6.59
N MET A 1197 -12.87 -7.45 6.07
CA MET A 1197 -12.90 -8.33 4.89
C MET A 1197 -12.81 -7.55 3.55
N SER A 1198 -13.01 -6.24 3.57
CA SER A 1198 -12.98 -5.39 2.38
C SER A 1198 -11.55 -4.92 2.11
N THR A 1199 -11.09 -5.12 0.87
CA THR A 1199 -9.78 -4.63 0.40
C THR A 1199 -9.71 -3.11 0.21
N TYR A 1200 -10.85 -2.41 0.30
CA TYR A 1200 -10.99 -0.98 0.00
C TYR A 1200 -11.54 -0.14 1.15
N ALA A 1201 -12.18 -0.76 2.14
CA ALA A 1201 -12.72 -0.06 3.31
C ALA A 1201 -11.61 0.29 4.31
N ALA A 1202 -11.82 1.33 5.10
CA ALA A 1202 -10.95 1.71 6.21
C ALA A 1202 -11.38 1.00 7.49
N GLY A 1203 -10.44 0.34 8.16
CA GLY A 1203 -10.61 -0.24 9.50
C GLY A 1203 -10.45 -1.75 9.57
#